data_AF-A0A672LWZ8-F1
#
_entry.id   AF-A0A672LWZ8-F1
#
_cell.length_a   1.000
_cell.length_b   1.000
_cell.length_c   1.000
_cell.angle_alpha   90.00
_cell.angle_beta   90.00
_cell.angle_gamma   90.00
#
_symmetry.space_group_name_H-M   'P 1'
#
loop_
_entity.id
_entity.type
_entity.pdbx_description
1 polymer ?
#
loop_
_entity_poly.entity_id
_entity_poly.type
_entity_poly.pdbx_seq_one_letter_code
_entity_poly.pdbx_strand_id
1 'polypeptide(L)'
;MTPLIHLHRSKKFSTQLKRSPLKGPVHHFMDSDMDYERPNVETIKCVVVGDNAVGKTRLICARACNATLTQYQLLATHVPTVWAIDQYRVCQEVLERSRDVVDDVSVSLRLWDTFGDHHKDRRFCYLVIFEARQHLCQGCPILLLHDGPLPIKSNEILAPEKGREVAKELGVPYYETSIVAQFGVKDVFDNAIRAALISRRHLQFWKSHLRNVQRPLLQAPFLPPKPPPPIITVPAPPTNIEEHPSRLLEDPLCADVILVLQERQRIFAHRIYLATSSSKFYDLFLTEPRGPEETERECERPRGPPLSGRDLLMRAASFDVCESNGDKDRANLRACTSDGTLKGDGDRRGHLLPALSRAFISIQEEMVDDPITINLRKMTVVHMDPSMQPGPFRSVLRYLYTGKLDEREKELMQVAHIAELLEVFDLRMMVANILNDEAFMNQEISKAFHVRRTNRVKECLAKGTFSDVVFRLDDGTIMAHKPLLISSCDWMAAMFGGPFVESCTKEVLFPNTTRSCMRAVLEYLYTGCFCSHPDLDAMELIVLANRLCLPHLVALTELYTVKVLTEAAMMGADIDGDVLLYLDMAQFHCAHQLTDWCLHHICTNYNRVCRKFPRDMKAKSTENLEHFEKHRWPPVWYLKEEDHYQRARKEREKEDYLYQKRQCKRKWLFWNLPSSPSSNSPSSPGSSAVI
;
A
#
# COMPACT_ATOMS: atom_id res chain seq x y z
N MET A 1 -53.63 60.31 16.09
CA MET A 1 -53.95 60.68 14.69
C MET A 1 -52.79 60.24 13.81
N THR A 2 -53.14 59.63 12.69
CA THR A 2 -52.33 59.02 11.62
C THR A 2 -51.10 59.82 11.18
N PRO A 3 -50.15 59.17 10.48
CA PRO A 3 -50.06 59.51 9.06
C PRO A 3 -50.26 58.30 8.16
N LEU A 4 -51.17 58.48 7.21
CA LEU A 4 -51.32 57.71 5.98
C LEU A 4 -50.07 57.86 5.13
N ILE A 5 -49.63 56.78 4.47
CA ILE A 5 -49.00 56.87 3.15
C ILE A 5 -49.68 55.90 2.20
N HIS A 6 -50.23 56.50 1.14
CA HIS A 6 -51.00 55.94 0.05
C HIS A 6 -50.21 54.93 -0.80
N LEU A 7 -50.84 53.79 -1.10
CA LEU A 7 -50.39 52.87 -2.15
C LEU A 7 -50.77 53.44 -3.52
N HIS A 8 -49.80 53.93 -4.29
CA HIS A 8 -50.01 54.32 -5.67
C HIS A 8 -49.89 53.07 -6.57
N ARG A 9 -51.01 52.62 -7.13
CA ARG A 9 -51.05 51.66 -8.24
C ARG A 9 -50.42 52.31 -9.48
N SER A 10 -49.33 51.77 -10.01
CA SER A 10 -48.86 52.10 -11.37
C SER A 10 -48.56 50.83 -12.17
N LYS A 11 -49.43 50.63 -13.15
CA LYS A 11 -49.25 50.12 -14.51
C LYS A 11 -48.32 48.91 -14.76
N LYS A 12 -49.01 47.82 -15.11
CA LYS A 12 -48.57 46.72 -15.98
C LYS A 12 -47.64 47.22 -17.11
N PHE A 13 -46.45 46.63 -17.21
CA PHE A 13 -45.74 46.50 -18.47
C PHE A 13 -45.83 45.04 -18.93
N SER A 14 -46.49 44.86 -20.06
CA SER A 14 -46.62 43.62 -20.80
C SER A 14 -45.41 43.48 -21.72
N THR A 15 -44.70 42.35 -21.65
CA THR A 15 -43.98 41.81 -22.81
C THR A 15 -44.46 40.39 -23.06
N GLN A 16 -44.99 40.21 -24.27
CA GLN A 16 -45.60 39.00 -24.78
C GLN A 16 -44.54 37.92 -24.99
N LEU A 17 -44.82 36.70 -24.53
CA LEU A 17 -44.34 35.48 -25.19
C LEU A 17 -45.53 34.62 -25.57
N LYS A 18 -45.58 34.29 -26.86
CA LYS A 18 -46.66 33.64 -27.60
C LYS A 18 -47.05 32.29 -26.97
N ARG A 19 -48.36 32.11 -26.74
CA ARG A 19 -49.00 30.80 -26.52
C ARG A 19 -49.26 30.12 -27.87
N SER A 20 -48.90 28.83 -27.98
CA SER A 20 -49.57 27.87 -28.86
C SER A 20 -50.68 27.16 -28.07
N PRO A 21 -51.82 26.79 -28.68
CA PRO A 21 -53.00 26.35 -27.94
C PRO A 21 -53.12 24.83 -27.92
N LEU A 22 -53.19 24.24 -26.73
CA LEU A 22 -53.88 22.96 -26.54
C LEU A 22 -55.02 23.20 -25.56
N LYS A 23 -56.24 23.16 -26.11
CA LYS A 23 -57.49 23.22 -25.36
C LYS A 23 -57.64 21.92 -24.56
N GLY A 24 -57.72 22.05 -23.24
CA GLY A 24 -58.29 21.07 -22.31
C GLY A 24 -59.09 21.86 -21.26
N PRO A 25 -60.22 21.32 -20.75
CA PRO A 25 -61.20 22.12 -20.01
C PRO A 25 -60.60 22.63 -18.69
N VAL A 26 -60.86 23.90 -18.42
CA VAL A 26 -60.65 24.53 -17.11
C VAL A 26 -61.62 23.89 -16.14
N HIS A 27 -61.14 22.92 -15.36
CA HIS A 27 -61.81 22.54 -14.13
C HIS A 27 -61.31 23.45 -13.02
N HIS A 28 -62.19 24.33 -12.55
CA HIS A 28 -62.14 24.84 -11.20
C HIS A 28 -62.11 23.65 -10.25
N PHE A 29 -60.97 23.40 -9.61
CA PHE A 29 -60.90 22.66 -8.36
C PHE A 29 -59.97 23.43 -7.43
N MET A 30 -60.59 24.20 -6.53
CA MET A 30 -60.06 24.35 -5.18
C MET A 30 -60.08 22.95 -4.57
N ASP A 31 -59.04 22.15 -4.78
CA ASP A 31 -58.86 20.91 -4.02
C ASP A 31 -57.95 21.21 -2.84
N SER A 32 -58.64 21.46 -1.73
CA SER A 32 -58.19 21.42 -0.34
C SER A 32 -57.87 20.00 0.15
N ASP A 33 -57.61 19.04 -0.73
CA ASP A 33 -57.52 17.64 -0.39
C ASP A 33 -56.08 17.15 -0.57
N MET A 34 -55.28 17.25 0.51
CA MET A 34 -54.15 16.35 0.85
C MET A 34 -53.36 16.79 2.10
N ASP A 35 -53.91 17.67 2.96
CA ASP A 35 -53.56 17.69 4.38
C ASP A 35 -54.35 16.56 5.08
N TYR A 36 -54.04 15.29 4.76
CA TYR A 36 -54.37 14.21 5.68
C TYR A 36 -53.48 14.41 6.92
N GLU A 37 -53.96 15.21 7.88
CA GLU A 37 -53.51 15.14 9.27
C GLU A 37 -53.79 13.72 9.74
N ARG A 38 -52.83 12.81 9.50
CA ARG A 38 -52.83 11.51 10.14
C ARG A 38 -52.83 11.79 11.65
N PRO A 39 -53.77 11.22 12.42
CA PRO A 39 -53.76 11.40 13.87
C PRO A 39 -52.37 10.98 14.38
N ASN A 40 -51.74 11.87 15.15
CA ASN A 40 -50.40 11.70 15.76
C ASN A 40 -49.17 11.95 14.87
N VAL A 41 -49.29 12.56 13.68
CA VAL A 41 -48.13 13.05 12.91
C VAL A 41 -47.99 14.57 13.03
N GLU A 42 -46.82 15.04 13.48
CA GLU A 42 -46.53 16.47 13.62
C GLU A 42 -45.85 17.01 12.37
N THR A 43 -46.55 17.86 11.60
CA THR A 43 -45.95 18.56 10.46
C THR A 43 -45.02 19.67 10.95
N ILE A 44 -43.76 19.64 10.52
CA ILE A 44 -42.72 20.63 10.86
C ILE A 44 -42.32 21.38 9.62
N LYS A 45 -42.44 22.70 9.69
CA LYS A 45 -42.05 23.58 8.59
C LYS A 45 -40.70 24.25 8.89
N CYS A 46 -39.63 23.83 8.22
CA CYS A 46 -38.26 24.30 8.47
C CYS A 46 -37.75 25.18 7.33
N VAL A 47 -37.29 26.37 7.67
CA VAL A 47 -36.76 27.35 6.70
C VAL A 47 -35.24 27.45 6.87
N VAL A 48 -34.50 27.31 5.78
CA VAL A 48 -33.05 27.46 5.75
C VAL A 48 -32.69 28.85 5.25
N VAL A 49 -31.91 29.58 6.04
CA VAL A 49 -31.57 30.99 5.85
C VAL A 49 -30.05 31.17 5.88
N GLY A 50 -29.53 32.06 5.05
CA GLY A 50 -28.08 32.30 4.92
C GLY A 50 -27.74 33.09 3.66
N ASP A 51 -26.50 33.56 3.58
CA ASP A 51 -26.02 34.43 2.51
C ASP A 51 -26.01 33.73 1.13
N ASN A 52 -25.75 34.48 0.07
CA ASN A 52 -25.52 33.88 -1.26
C ASN A 52 -24.29 32.96 -1.24
N ALA A 53 -24.42 31.80 -1.88
CA ALA A 53 -23.39 30.77 -2.02
C ALA A 53 -23.02 29.91 -0.78
N VAL A 54 -23.67 30.07 0.38
CA VAL A 54 -23.43 29.22 1.58
C VAL A 54 -23.97 27.78 1.50
N GLY A 55 -24.39 27.33 0.31
CA GLY A 55 -24.83 25.95 0.09
C GLY A 55 -26.20 25.56 0.64
N LYS A 56 -27.11 26.50 0.90
CA LYS A 56 -28.46 26.23 1.45
C LYS A 56 -29.23 25.13 0.71
N THR A 57 -29.39 25.31 -0.61
CA THR A 57 -30.08 24.34 -1.46
C THR A 57 -29.38 22.99 -1.46
N ARG A 58 -28.04 22.97 -1.46
CA ARG A 58 -27.24 21.73 -1.39
C ARG A 58 -27.48 20.98 -0.09
N LEU A 59 -27.55 21.66 1.05
CA LEU A 59 -27.86 21.02 2.33
C LEU A 59 -29.27 20.44 2.36
N ILE A 60 -30.25 21.18 1.82
CA ILE A 60 -31.62 20.70 1.70
C ILE A 60 -31.70 19.46 0.79
N CYS A 61 -31.07 19.50 -0.39
CA CYS A 61 -31.01 18.36 -1.30
C CYS A 61 -30.30 17.16 -0.67
N ALA A 62 -29.21 17.38 0.07
CA ALA A 62 -28.52 16.32 0.79
C ALA A 62 -29.47 15.61 1.78
N ARG A 63 -30.29 16.36 2.53
CA ARG A 63 -31.27 15.77 3.45
C ARG A 63 -32.49 15.15 2.76
N ALA A 64 -33.07 15.84 1.77
CA ALA A 64 -34.32 15.46 1.13
C ALA A 64 -34.13 14.30 0.14
N CYS A 65 -33.00 14.29 -0.56
CA CYS A 65 -32.69 13.30 -1.59
C CYS A 65 -31.66 12.25 -1.14
N ASN A 66 -31.19 12.31 0.12
CA ASN A 66 -30.08 11.50 0.62
C ASN A 66 -28.84 11.55 -0.32
N ALA A 67 -28.62 12.73 -0.91
CA ALA A 67 -27.65 12.92 -1.97
C ALA A 67 -26.25 13.17 -1.38
N THR A 68 -25.25 12.49 -1.93
CA THR A 68 -23.84 12.81 -1.72
C THR A 68 -23.34 13.69 -2.85
N LEU A 69 -22.47 14.65 -2.53
CA LEU A 69 -21.81 15.50 -3.52
C LEU A 69 -20.32 15.20 -3.50
N THR A 70 -19.72 15.07 -4.69
CA THR A 70 -18.26 15.00 -4.82
C THR A 70 -17.64 16.38 -4.56
N GLN A 71 -16.36 16.41 -4.20
CA GLN A 71 -15.63 17.68 -4.03
C GLN A 71 -15.69 18.55 -5.29
N TYR A 72 -15.60 17.93 -6.48
CA TYR A 72 -15.74 18.63 -7.76
C TYR A 72 -17.12 19.28 -7.93
N GLN A 73 -18.20 18.55 -7.60
CA GLN A 73 -19.56 19.09 -7.66
C GLN A 73 -19.82 20.20 -6.63
N LEU A 74 -19.13 20.16 -5.50
CA LEU A 74 -19.20 21.19 -4.46
C LEU A 74 -18.44 22.47 -4.88
N LEU A 75 -17.32 22.33 -5.57
CA LEU A 75 -16.51 23.45 -6.08
C LEU A 75 -17.09 24.10 -7.34
N ALA A 76 -18.01 23.43 -8.05
CA ALA A 76 -18.76 24.03 -9.16
C ALA A 76 -19.62 25.21 -8.67
N THR A 77 -19.72 26.28 -9.48
CA THR A 77 -20.55 27.46 -9.18
C THR A 77 -21.97 27.03 -8.86
N HIS A 78 -22.41 27.29 -7.63
CA HIS A 78 -23.76 26.97 -7.21
C HIS A 78 -24.77 27.84 -7.95
N VAL A 79 -25.68 27.23 -8.70
CA VAL A 79 -26.84 27.93 -9.26
C VAL A 79 -27.93 27.95 -8.19
N PRO A 80 -28.30 29.12 -7.62
CA PRO A 80 -29.34 29.20 -6.61
C PRO A 80 -30.67 28.73 -7.18
N THR A 81 -31.24 27.66 -6.64
CA THR A 81 -32.59 27.20 -6.95
C THR A 81 -33.43 27.19 -5.70
N VAL A 82 -34.69 27.60 -5.81
CA VAL A 82 -35.59 27.61 -4.65
C VAL A 82 -36.09 26.19 -4.42
N TRP A 83 -35.69 25.59 -3.30
CA TRP A 83 -36.35 24.39 -2.80
C TRP A 83 -37.63 24.78 -2.07
N ALA A 84 -38.79 24.33 -2.59
CA ALA A 84 -40.10 24.67 -2.07
C ALA A 84 -41.01 23.44 -1.97
N ILE A 85 -42.17 23.62 -1.32
CA ILE A 85 -43.13 22.56 -1.01
C ILE A 85 -43.60 21.76 -2.24
N ASP A 86 -43.57 22.35 -3.43
CA ASP A 86 -43.96 21.69 -4.68
C ASP A 86 -43.10 20.46 -5.00
N GLN A 87 -41.84 20.40 -4.55
CA GLN A 87 -40.97 19.24 -4.72
C GLN A 87 -41.54 17.98 -4.05
N TYR A 88 -42.24 18.14 -2.92
CA TYR A 88 -42.91 17.05 -2.20
C TYR A 88 -44.21 16.61 -2.89
N ARG A 89 -44.75 17.41 -3.81
CA ARG A 89 -45.94 17.06 -4.62
C ARG A 89 -45.54 16.33 -5.91
N VAL A 90 -44.38 16.66 -6.45
CA VAL A 90 -43.87 16.14 -7.72
C VAL A 90 -43.05 14.85 -7.54
N CYS A 91 -42.36 14.69 -6.41
CA CYS A 91 -41.50 13.53 -6.15
C CYS A 91 -41.97 12.73 -4.91
N GLN A 92 -42.51 11.53 -5.13
CA GLN A 92 -43.01 10.66 -4.07
C GLN A 92 -41.89 10.19 -3.12
N GLU A 93 -40.69 9.92 -3.65
CA GLU A 93 -39.52 9.51 -2.86
C GLU A 93 -39.08 10.61 -1.86
N VAL A 94 -39.11 11.88 -2.29
CA VAL A 94 -38.84 13.03 -1.42
C VAL A 94 -39.92 13.17 -0.34
N LEU A 95 -41.19 12.91 -0.67
CA LEU A 95 -42.29 12.91 0.30
C LEU A 95 -42.16 11.78 1.33
N GLU A 96 -41.76 10.58 0.91
CA GLU A 96 -41.56 9.44 1.81
C GLU A 96 -40.39 9.72 2.77
N ARG A 97 -39.26 10.20 2.26
CA ARG A 97 -38.08 10.59 3.06
C ARG A 97 -38.30 11.79 3.99
N SER A 98 -39.35 12.56 3.74
CA SER A 98 -39.76 13.67 4.61
C SER A 98 -40.39 13.21 5.92
N ARG A 99 -40.84 11.95 5.99
CA ARG A 99 -41.44 11.35 7.18
C ARG A 99 -40.34 10.69 7.99
N ASP A 100 -40.25 11.04 9.26
CA ASP A 100 -39.24 10.51 10.18
C ASP A 100 -39.84 10.36 11.58
N VAL A 101 -39.13 9.70 12.48
CA VAL A 101 -39.49 9.60 13.90
C VAL A 101 -38.37 10.22 14.73
N VAL A 102 -38.70 11.27 15.49
CA VAL A 102 -37.74 11.96 16.37
C VAL A 102 -38.27 11.92 17.80
N ASP A 103 -37.51 11.30 18.71
CA ASP A 103 -37.85 11.12 20.13
C ASP A 103 -39.28 10.55 20.33
N ASP A 104 -39.59 9.47 19.63
CA ASP A 104 -40.90 8.78 19.58
C ASP A 104 -42.07 9.61 19.01
N VAL A 105 -41.78 10.75 18.38
CA VAL A 105 -42.78 11.58 17.69
C VAL A 105 -42.68 11.37 16.18
N SER A 106 -43.76 10.89 15.57
CA SER A 106 -43.88 10.83 14.11
C SER A 106 -43.95 12.26 13.55
N VAL A 107 -43.03 12.62 12.68
CA VAL A 107 -42.94 13.97 12.09
C VAL A 107 -42.98 13.91 10.57
N SER A 108 -43.49 14.99 9.97
CA SER A 108 -43.36 15.23 8.53
C SER A 108 -42.66 16.56 8.29
N LEU A 109 -41.40 16.50 7.86
CA LEU A 109 -40.53 17.66 7.66
C LEU A 109 -40.79 18.29 6.28
N ARG A 110 -41.00 19.59 6.24
CA ARG A 110 -41.14 20.38 5.01
C ARG A 110 -40.02 21.41 5.01
N LEU A 111 -39.16 21.36 3.99
CA LEU A 111 -37.99 22.24 3.86
C LEU A 111 -38.28 23.37 2.88
N TRP A 112 -37.87 24.59 3.25
CA TRP A 112 -37.84 25.76 2.37
C TRP A 112 -36.45 26.39 2.36
N ASP A 113 -36.01 26.82 1.18
CA ASP A 113 -34.85 27.70 1.01
C ASP A 113 -35.31 29.16 0.85
N THR A 114 -34.49 30.11 1.28
CA THR A 114 -34.73 31.55 1.12
C THR A 114 -33.92 32.13 -0.04
N PHE A 115 -34.50 33.08 -0.79
CA PHE A 115 -33.76 33.85 -1.79
C PHE A 115 -32.70 34.69 -1.08
N GLY A 116 -31.43 34.49 -1.41
CA GLY A 116 -30.29 35.12 -0.72
C GLY A 116 -29.88 36.50 -1.22
N ASP A 117 -30.76 37.27 -1.87
CA ASP A 117 -30.34 38.51 -2.54
C ASP A 117 -30.46 39.76 -1.66
N HIS A 118 -29.58 39.87 -0.65
CA HIS A 118 -29.44 41.09 0.16
C HIS A 118 -27.99 41.53 0.25
N HIS A 119 -27.53 42.26 -0.77
CA HIS A 119 -26.25 42.99 -0.76
C HIS A 119 -26.19 44.17 0.24
N LYS A 120 -27.11 44.26 1.22
CA LYS A 120 -27.19 45.38 2.17
C LYS A 120 -27.48 44.88 3.58
N ASP A 121 -26.46 45.03 4.42
CA ASP A 121 -26.47 44.93 5.88
C ASP A 121 -26.86 43.56 6.47
N ARG A 122 -25.90 42.89 7.13
CA ARG A 122 -26.09 41.58 7.80
C ARG A 122 -27.23 41.61 8.82
N ARG A 123 -27.59 42.79 9.34
CA ARG A 123 -28.74 43.00 10.25
C ARG A 123 -30.10 42.73 9.58
N PHE A 124 -30.20 42.83 8.24
CA PHE A 124 -31.45 42.56 7.51
C PHE A 124 -31.74 41.06 7.34
N CYS A 125 -30.74 40.19 7.21
CA CYS A 125 -30.95 38.74 7.31
C CYS A 125 -31.56 38.37 8.68
N TYR A 126 -31.17 39.05 9.75
CA TYR A 126 -31.76 38.89 11.09
C TYR A 126 -33.14 39.56 11.25
N LEU A 127 -33.44 40.60 10.46
CA LEU A 127 -34.78 41.21 10.42
C LEU A 127 -35.79 40.33 9.67
N VAL A 128 -35.35 39.63 8.61
CA VAL A 128 -36.17 38.61 7.92
C VAL A 128 -36.49 37.44 8.86
N ILE A 129 -35.63 37.12 9.84
CA ILE A 129 -35.94 36.15 10.92
C ILE A 129 -37.06 36.70 11.83
N PHE A 130 -37.12 38.00 12.06
CA PHE A 130 -38.14 38.66 12.88
C PHE A 130 -39.49 38.78 12.12
N GLU A 131 -39.46 39.11 10.82
CA GLU A 131 -40.64 39.13 9.94
C GLU A 131 -41.14 37.73 9.59
N ALA A 132 -40.26 36.74 9.37
CA ALA A 132 -40.65 35.33 9.19
C ALA A 132 -41.27 34.75 10.48
N ARG A 133 -40.80 35.17 11.66
CA ARG A 133 -41.46 34.88 12.95
C ARG A 133 -42.87 35.48 13.05
N GLN A 134 -43.13 36.62 12.41
CA GLN A 134 -44.45 37.29 12.42
C GLN A 134 -45.40 36.82 11.31
N HIS A 135 -44.89 36.44 10.12
CA HIS A 135 -45.71 36.16 8.94
C HIS A 135 -45.77 34.69 8.48
N LEU A 136 -44.87 33.80 8.92
CA LEU A 136 -44.75 32.41 8.42
C LEU A 136 -45.09 31.29 9.43
N CYS A 137 -45.80 31.63 10.52
CA CYS A 137 -46.29 30.79 11.63
C CYS A 137 -45.40 30.79 12.90
N GLN A 138 -46.02 31.02 14.06
CA GLN A 138 -45.39 30.81 15.38
C GLN A 138 -44.97 29.34 15.53
N GLY A 139 -43.67 29.08 15.73
CA GLY A 139 -43.13 27.73 16.01
C GLY A 139 -42.38 27.02 14.88
N CYS A 140 -42.05 27.70 13.77
CA CYS A 140 -41.18 27.17 12.71
C CYS A 140 -39.68 27.26 13.08
N PRO A 141 -38.90 26.16 12.99
CA PRO A 141 -37.45 26.22 13.16
C PRO A 141 -36.77 26.89 11.96
N ILE A 142 -35.79 27.74 12.24
CA ILE A 142 -34.96 28.44 11.26
C ILE A 142 -33.53 27.94 11.39
N LEU A 143 -32.95 27.43 10.31
CA LEU A 143 -31.54 27.02 10.23
C LEU A 143 -30.72 28.15 9.61
N LEU A 144 -29.69 28.61 10.32
CA LEU A 144 -28.76 29.62 9.82
C LEU A 144 -27.50 28.96 9.28
N LEU A 145 -27.21 29.19 8.00
CA LEU A 145 -25.98 28.75 7.35
C LEU A 145 -25.03 29.92 7.18
N HIS A 146 -23.81 29.73 7.68
CA HIS A 146 -22.72 30.68 7.54
C HIS A 146 -21.58 30.00 6.80
N ASP A 147 -21.22 30.52 5.64
CA ASP A 147 -20.03 30.08 4.90
C ASP A 147 -19.30 31.31 4.32
N GLY A 148 -17.99 31.19 4.10
CA GLY A 148 -17.18 32.24 3.46
C GLY A 148 -17.41 32.30 1.95
N PRO A 149 -17.07 33.42 1.28
CA PRO A 149 -17.14 33.50 -0.19
C PRO A 149 -16.16 32.51 -0.84
N LEU A 150 -16.59 31.84 -1.91
CA LEU A 150 -15.74 31.03 -2.79
C LEU A 150 -15.07 31.93 -3.87
N PRO A 151 -13.81 31.66 -4.27
CA PRO A 151 -12.92 30.60 -3.80
C PRO A 151 -12.27 30.94 -2.44
N ILE A 152 -12.40 30.03 -1.47
CA ILE A 152 -11.91 30.21 -0.11
C ILE A 152 -10.38 30.08 -0.10
N LYS A 153 -9.66 31.17 0.18
CA LYS A 153 -8.23 31.07 0.52
C LYS A 153 -8.09 30.35 1.86
N SER A 154 -6.99 29.65 2.12
CA SER A 154 -6.76 28.96 3.41
C SER A 154 -6.99 29.84 4.64
N ASN A 155 -6.76 31.14 4.51
CA ASN A 155 -6.88 32.13 5.57
C ASN A 155 -8.30 32.70 5.73
N GLU A 156 -9.23 32.29 4.88
CA GLU A 156 -10.64 32.70 4.86
C GLU A 156 -11.57 31.62 5.43
N ILE A 157 -11.03 30.44 5.77
CA ILE A 157 -11.76 29.37 6.47
C ILE A 157 -12.11 29.87 7.88
N LEU A 158 -13.40 29.85 8.20
CA LEU A 158 -13.89 30.23 9.52
C LEU A 158 -13.69 29.10 10.51
N ALA A 159 -13.13 29.44 11.67
CA ALA A 159 -12.97 28.49 12.76
C ALA A 159 -14.32 28.26 13.47
N PRO A 160 -14.62 27.02 13.92
CA PRO A 160 -15.88 26.69 14.60
C PRO A 160 -16.19 27.58 15.82
N GLU A 161 -15.17 28.12 16.49
CA GLU A 161 -15.33 29.05 17.60
C GLU A 161 -16.16 30.28 17.23
N LYS A 162 -15.92 30.86 16.05
CA LYS A 162 -16.66 32.03 15.57
C LYS A 162 -18.13 31.71 15.31
N GLY A 163 -18.41 30.53 14.75
CA GLY A 163 -19.77 30.06 14.55
C GLY A 163 -20.51 29.88 15.87
N ARG A 164 -19.83 29.37 16.89
CA ARG A 164 -20.38 29.25 18.25
C ARG A 164 -20.62 30.58 18.94
N GLU A 165 -19.76 31.58 18.74
CA GLU A 165 -19.96 32.94 19.27
C GLU A 165 -21.27 33.53 18.76
N VAL A 166 -21.52 33.44 17.45
CA VAL A 166 -22.78 33.90 16.83
C VAL A 166 -23.97 33.09 17.36
N ALA A 167 -23.85 31.76 17.46
CA ALA A 167 -24.92 30.92 17.99
C ALA A 167 -25.27 31.28 19.44
N LYS A 168 -24.26 31.62 20.25
CA LYS A 168 -24.43 32.08 21.64
C LYS A 168 -25.13 33.43 21.72
N GLU A 169 -24.79 34.39 20.85
CA GLU A 169 -25.48 35.69 20.77
C GLU A 169 -26.97 35.54 20.42
N LEU A 170 -27.29 34.58 19.55
CA LEU A 170 -28.66 34.29 19.12
C LEU A 170 -29.44 33.38 20.08
N GLY A 171 -28.76 32.77 21.06
CA GLY A 171 -29.36 31.80 21.99
C GLY A 171 -29.80 30.50 21.32
N VAL A 172 -29.11 30.09 20.25
CA VAL A 172 -29.41 28.87 19.47
C VAL A 172 -28.25 27.87 19.54
N PRO A 173 -28.50 26.56 19.37
CA PRO A 173 -27.44 25.57 19.29
C PRO A 173 -26.64 25.69 17.98
N TYR A 174 -25.36 25.35 18.05
CA TYR A 174 -24.43 25.30 16.91
C TYR A 174 -24.22 23.86 16.42
N TYR A 175 -24.18 23.66 15.10
CA TYR A 175 -23.90 22.37 14.46
C TYR A 175 -23.02 22.57 13.23
N GLU A 176 -22.05 21.68 13.06
CA GLU A 176 -21.22 21.55 11.86
C GLU A 176 -21.83 20.52 10.92
N THR A 177 -21.72 20.76 9.61
CA THR A 177 -22.19 19.81 8.60
C THR A 177 -21.23 19.69 7.43
N SER A 178 -21.10 18.50 6.87
CA SER A 178 -20.36 18.26 5.62
C SER A 178 -21.15 17.32 4.73
N ILE A 179 -21.60 17.83 3.58
CA ILE A 179 -22.32 17.04 2.57
C ILE A 179 -21.39 16.00 1.93
N VAL A 180 -20.10 16.32 1.78
CA VAL A 180 -19.11 15.41 1.20
C VAL A 180 -18.87 14.23 2.13
N ALA A 181 -18.75 14.47 3.44
CA ALA A 181 -18.56 13.42 4.43
C ALA A 181 -19.89 12.82 4.95
N GLN A 182 -21.04 13.34 4.50
CA GLN A 182 -22.37 13.08 5.08
C GLN A 182 -22.43 13.26 6.62
N PHE A 183 -21.59 14.13 7.14
CA PHE A 183 -21.49 14.40 8.57
C PHE A 183 -22.49 15.49 8.98
N GLY A 184 -23.21 15.28 10.08
CA GLY A 184 -24.07 16.30 10.71
C GLY A 184 -25.34 16.67 9.95
N VAL A 185 -25.53 16.23 8.71
CA VAL A 185 -26.68 16.61 7.87
C VAL A 185 -28.00 16.17 8.52
N LYS A 186 -28.12 14.91 8.97
CA LYS A 186 -29.33 14.49 9.68
C LYS A 186 -29.46 15.18 11.04
N ASP A 187 -28.35 15.26 11.78
CA ASP A 187 -28.30 15.80 13.13
C ASP A 187 -28.84 17.23 13.21
N VAL A 188 -28.46 18.10 12.28
CA VAL A 188 -28.93 19.50 12.28
C VAL A 188 -30.44 19.60 12.08
N PHE A 189 -31.03 18.78 11.21
CA PHE A 189 -32.48 18.78 10.97
C PHE A 189 -33.27 18.11 12.11
N ASP A 190 -32.78 17.00 12.66
CA ASP A 190 -33.40 16.34 13.81
C ASP A 190 -33.42 17.27 15.03
N ASN A 191 -32.34 18.01 15.27
CA ASN A 191 -32.27 18.97 16.36
C ASN A 191 -33.11 20.22 16.13
N ALA A 192 -33.27 20.65 14.87
CA ALA A 192 -34.24 21.68 14.51
C ALA A 192 -35.69 21.22 14.76
N ILE A 193 -36.02 19.95 14.45
CA ILE A 193 -37.30 19.33 14.78
C ILE A 193 -37.53 19.31 16.29
N ARG A 194 -36.54 18.88 17.10
CA ARG A 194 -36.63 18.92 18.57
C ARG A 194 -36.94 20.32 19.10
N ALA A 195 -36.23 21.34 18.60
CA ALA A 195 -36.47 22.73 18.98
C ALA A 195 -37.90 23.18 18.65
N ALA A 196 -38.41 22.82 17.47
CA ALA A 196 -39.76 23.14 17.03
C ALA A 196 -40.84 22.46 17.88
N LEU A 197 -40.68 21.16 18.14
CA LEU A 197 -41.61 20.37 18.96
C LEU A 197 -41.64 20.88 20.41
N ILE A 198 -40.49 21.25 20.98
CA ILE A 198 -40.43 21.90 22.30
C ILE A 198 -41.16 23.23 22.29
N SER A 199 -40.93 24.09 21.28
CA SER A 199 -41.63 25.37 21.15
C SER A 199 -43.15 25.16 21.02
N ARG A 200 -43.58 24.14 20.27
CA ARG A 200 -45.00 23.79 20.10
C ARG A 200 -45.62 23.30 21.41
N ARG A 201 -44.90 22.50 22.20
CA ARG A 201 -45.34 22.08 23.55
C ARG A 201 -45.58 23.28 24.47
N HIS A 202 -44.76 24.32 24.38
CA HIS A 202 -44.96 25.55 25.17
C HIS A 202 -46.23 26.31 24.77
N LEU A 203 -46.65 26.24 23.51
CA LEU A 203 -47.88 26.88 23.02
C LEU A 203 -49.13 26.01 23.22
N GLN A 204 -48.99 24.67 23.23
CA GLN A 204 -50.08 23.69 23.27
C GLN A 204 -49.85 22.64 24.37
N PHE A 205 -49.98 23.04 25.64
CA PHE A 205 -49.60 22.22 26.80
C PHE A 205 -50.38 20.90 26.98
N TRP A 206 -51.54 20.77 26.32
CA TRP A 206 -52.38 19.56 26.33
C TRP A 206 -51.81 18.41 25.49
N LYS A 207 -50.83 18.66 24.62
CA LYS A 207 -50.17 17.63 23.78
C LYS A 207 -49.18 16.79 24.60
N SER A 208 -49.66 15.72 25.21
CA SER A 208 -48.89 14.84 26.10
C SER A 208 -47.81 14.02 25.38
N HIS A 209 -48.00 13.69 24.09
CA HIS A 209 -47.02 12.97 23.27
C HIS A 209 -45.71 13.75 23.06
N LEU A 210 -45.72 15.08 23.27
CA LEU A 210 -44.53 15.93 23.15
C LEU A 210 -43.71 16.04 24.45
N ARG A 211 -44.13 15.39 25.54
CA ARG A 211 -43.47 15.52 26.85
C ARG A 211 -42.06 14.95 26.87
N ASN A 212 -41.82 13.89 26.11
CA ASN A 212 -40.55 13.15 26.10
C ASN A 212 -39.55 13.67 25.06
N VAL A 213 -39.93 14.67 24.27
CA VAL A 213 -39.02 15.30 23.29
C VAL A 213 -37.82 15.87 24.02
N GLN A 214 -36.63 15.46 23.59
CA GLN A 214 -35.37 15.86 24.19
C GLN A 214 -34.98 17.26 23.72
N ARG A 215 -34.18 17.96 24.53
CA ARG A 215 -33.55 19.21 24.07
C ARG A 215 -32.59 18.90 22.91
N PRO A 216 -32.35 19.86 22.00
CA PRO A 216 -31.36 19.69 20.94
C PRO A 216 -30.04 19.13 21.47
N LEU A 217 -29.60 17.99 20.92
CA LEU A 217 -28.47 17.19 21.39
C LEU A 217 -27.14 17.87 21.08
N LEU A 218 -26.11 17.55 21.88
CA LEU A 218 -24.74 17.98 21.55
C LEU A 218 -24.22 17.16 20.38
N GLN A 219 -23.47 17.79 19.49
CA GLN A 219 -22.82 17.14 18.36
C GLN A 219 -21.37 16.84 18.70
N ALA A 220 -20.97 15.57 18.61
CA ALA A 220 -19.55 15.20 18.68
C ALA A 220 -18.83 15.70 17.42
N PRO A 221 -17.59 16.19 17.51
CA PRO A 221 -16.87 16.70 16.35
C PRO A 221 -16.51 15.60 15.36
N PHE A 222 -16.40 15.97 14.09
CA PHE A 222 -15.98 15.04 13.04
C PHE A 222 -14.48 14.70 13.17
N LEU A 223 -14.17 13.45 13.48
CA LEU A 223 -12.80 12.93 13.39
C LEU A 223 -12.52 12.52 11.95
N PRO A 224 -11.62 13.19 11.21
CA PRO A 224 -11.27 12.75 9.87
C PRO A 224 -10.66 11.33 9.89
N PRO A 225 -10.90 10.53 8.84
CA PRO A 225 -10.32 9.20 8.74
C PRO A 225 -8.79 9.27 8.83
N LYS A 226 -8.19 8.27 9.46
CA LYS A 226 -6.73 8.14 9.55
C LYS A 226 -6.16 8.05 8.13
N PRO A 227 -5.12 8.83 7.77
CA PRO A 227 -4.57 8.77 6.42
C PRO A 227 -3.96 7.38 6.16
N PRO A 228 -4.14 6.82 4.95
CA PRO A 228 -3.58 5.51 4.61
C PRO A 228 -2.04 5.56 4.59
N PRO A 229 -1.36 4.43 4.88
CA PRO A 229 0.09 4.36 4.77
C PRO A 229 0.55 4.52 3.31
N PRO A 230 1.75 5.09 3.08
CA PRO A 230 2.33 5.17 1.75
C PRO A 230 2.61 3.77 1.19
N ILE A 231 2.50 3.62 -0.12
CA ILE A 231 2.74 2.35 -0.82
C ILE A 231 4.18 2.32 -1.30
N ILE A 232 4.92 1.30 -0.87
CA ILE A 232 6.27 1.05 -1.38
C ILE A 232 6.16 0.44 -2.78
N THR A 233 6.79 1.09 -3.75
CA THR A 233 6.80 0.68 -5.16
C THR A 233 8.19 0.15 -5.50
N VAL A 234 8.24 -1.10 -5.96
CA VAL A 234 9.47 -1.71 -6.48
C VAL A 234 9.48 -1.50 -7.99
N PRO A 235 10.51 -0.84 -8.55
CA PRO A 235 10.62 -0.69 -10.00
C PRO A 235 10.80 -2.05 -10.67
N ALA A 236 10.59 -2.14 -11.99
CA ALA A 236 10.93 -3.37 -12.70
C ALA A 236 12.44 -3.67 -12.55
N PRO A 237 12.83 -4.96 -12.48
CA PRO A 237 14.24 -5.33 -12.46
C PRO A 237 14.96 -4.78 -13.69
N PRO A 238 16.24 -4.40 -13.57
CA PRO A 238 16.97 -3.82 -14.69
C PRO A 238 17.04 -4.80 -15.86
N THR A 239 16.66 -4.35 -17.06
CA THR A 239 16.62 -5.13 -18.30
C THR A 239 17.99 -5.69 -18.70
N ASN A 240 19.05 -5.08 -18.19
CA ASN A 240 20.43 -5.46 -18.42
C ASN A 240 20.75 -6.90 -17.96
N ILE A 241 20.13 -7.41 -16.89
CA ILE A 241 20.48 -8.73 -16.32
C ILE A 241 20.28 -9.88 -17.33
N GLU A 242 19.31 -9.77 -18.25
CA GLU A 242 19.06 -10.81 -19.26
C GLU A 242 19.97 -10.71 -20.49
N GLU A 243 20.43 -9.49 -20.84
CA GLU A 243 21.22 -9.25 -22.06
C GLU A 243 22.73 -9.38 -21.82
N HIS A 244 23.20 -9.13 -20.59
CA HIS A 244 24.64 -9.09 -20.27
C HIS A 244 25.35 -10.44 -20.36
N PRO A 245 24.73 -11.60 -20.04
CA PRO A 245 25.36 -12.90 -20.29
C PRO A 245 25.73 -13.13 -21.76
N SER A 246 24.90 -12.68 -22.70
CA SER A 246 25.18 -12.78 -24.13
C SER A 246 26.35 -11.87 -24.52
N ARG A 247 26.35 -10.63 -24.03
CA ARG A 247 27.42 -9.64 -24.28
C ARG A 247 28.75 -10.11 -23.72
N LEU A 248 28.75 -10.77 -22.56
CA LEU A 248 29.95 -11.31 -21.93
C LEU A 248 30.60 -12.44 -22.75
N LEU A 249 29.85 -13.13 -23.62
CA LEU A 249 30.43 -14.10 -24.55
C LEU A 249 31.08 -13.42 -25.77
N GLU A 250 30.61 -12.24 -26.16
CA GLU A 250 31.15 -11.46 -27.28
C GLU A 250 32.33 -10.58 -26.86
N ASP A 251 32.25 -10.02 -25.65
CA ASP A 251 33.30 -9.25 -24.96
C ASP A 251 33.72 -10.01 -23.69
N PRO A 252 34.70 -10.92 -23.79
CA PRO A 252 35.03 -11.91 -22.75
C PRO A 252 35.82 -11.33 -21.56
N LEU A 253 35.27 -10.30 -20.91
CA LEU A 253 35.82 -9.69 -19.70
C LEU A 253 35.94 -10.71 -18.58
N CYS A 254 37.13 -10.83 -17.99
CA CYS A 254 37.42 -11.82 -16.95
C CYS A 254 37.26 -13.28 -17.40
N ALA A 255 37.45 -13.58 -18.69
CA ALA A 255 37.50 -14.97 -19.16
C ALA A 255 38.63 -15.75 -18.48
N ASP A 256 38.31 -16.97 -18.05
CA ASP A 256 39.20 -17.89 -17.33
C ASP A 256 39.36 -19.24 -18.04
N VAL A 257 38.65 -19.44 -19.16
CA VAL A 257 38.75 -20.63 -20.01
C VAL A 257 38.79 -20.29 -21.50
N ILE A 258 39.59 -21.06 -22.24
CA ILE A 258 39.71 -21.01 -23.70
C ILE A 258 39.27 -22.36 -24.26
N LEU A 259 38.28 -22.34 -25.15
CA LEU A 259 37.80 -23.51 -25.88
C LEU A 259 38.45 -23.52 -27.27
N VAL A 260 39.24 -24.55 -27.56
CA VAL A 260 39.97 -24.70 -28.83
C VAL A 260 39.21 -25.67 -29.73
N LEU A 261 38.76 -25.17 -30.89
CA LEU A 261 38.05 -25.92 -31.93
C LEU A 261 38.94 -26.05 -33.18
N GLN A 262 38.87 -27.21 -33.83
CA GLN A 262 39.51 -27.47 -35.14
C GLN A 262 40.97 -26.97 -35.23
N GLU A 263 41.73 -27.17 -34.15
CA GLU A 263 43.17 -26.83 -33.99
C GLU A 263 43.57 -25.35 -34.09
N ARG A 264 42.68 -24.42 -34.46
CA ARG A 264 43.03 -23.00 -34.62
C ARG A 264 42.06 -22.00 -34.03
N GLN A 265 40.79 -22.34 -33.84
CA GLN A 265 39.81 -21.37 -33.38
C GLN A 265 39.70 -21.38 -31.86
N ARG A 266 40.04 -20.24 -31.25
CA ARG A 266 39.96 -20.02 -29.80
C ARG A 266 38.70 -19.23 -29.47
N ILE A 267 37.88 -19.75 -28.55
CA ILE A 267 36.73 -19.05 -27.99
C ILE A 267 36.98 -18.85 -26.50
N PHE A 268 37.00 -17.60 -26.05
CA PHE A 268 37.11 -17.25 -24.64
C PHE A 268 35.76 -17.40 -23.96
N ALA A 269 35.75 -17.98 -22.75
CA ALA A 269 34.54 -18.24 -21.99
C ALA A 269 34.84 -18.22 -20.48
N HIS A 270 33.81 -18.52 -19.69
CA HIS A 270 33.81 -18.43 -18.23
C HIS A 270 33.44 -19.77 -17.61
N ARG A 271 34.33 -20.33 -16.77
CA ARG A 271 34.14 -21.63 -16.11
C ARG A 271 32.82 -21.66 -15.35
N ILE A 272 32.51 -20.60 -14.60
CA ILE A 272 31.28 -20.52 -13.80
C ILE A 272 30.00 -20.61 -14.65
N TYR A 273 29.93 -19.96 -15.82
CA TYR A 273 28.78 -20.03 -16.71
C TYR A 273 28.64 -21.43 -17.34
N LEU A 274 29.75 -22.02 -17.79
CA LEU A 274 29.75 -23.35 -18.39
C LEU A 274 29.42 -24.44 -17.36
N ALA A 275 30.03 -24.39 -16.18
CA ALA A 275 29.86 -25.37 -15.11
C ALA A 275 28.46 -25.32 -14.48
N THR A 276 27.84 -24.13 -14.39
CA THR A 276 26.49 -24.01 -13.82
C THR A 276 25.39 -24.45 -14.79
N SER A 277 25.71 -24.48 -16.09
CA SER A 277 24.78 -24.87 -17.16
C SER A 277 25.01 -26.27 -17.73
N SER A 278 26.16 -26.90 -17.46
CA SER A 278 26.49 -28.25 -17.94
C SER A 278 27.25 -29.03 -16.87
N SER A 279 26.71 -30.18 -16.48
CA SER A 279 27.37 -31.12 -15.56
C SER A 279 28.70 -31.62 -16.12
N LYS A 280 28.83 -31.78 -17.45
CA LYS A 280 30.09 -32.21 -18.07
C LYS A 280 31.20 -31.18 -17.91
N PHE A 281 30.90 -29.91 -18.14
CA PHE A 281 31.85 -28.84 -17.87
C PHE A 281 32.15 -28.72 -16.37
N TYR A 282 31.14 -28.88 -15.52
CA TYR A 282 31.33 -28.89 -14.06
C TYR A 282 32.33 -29.97 -13.62
N ASP A 283 32.12 -31.22 -14.02
CA ASP A 283 32.99 -32.34 -13.68
C ASP A 283 34.39 -32.19 -14.29
N LEU A 284 34.47 -31.71 -15.54
CA LEU A 284 35.73 -31.43 -16.22
C LEU A 284 36.57 -30.43 -15.44
N PHE A 285 35.98 -29.31 -15.02
CA PHE A 285 36.71 -28.24 -14.33
C PHE A 285 37.04 -28.55 -12.86
N LEU A 286 36.47 -29.61 -12.28
CA LEU A 286 36.88 -30.14 -10.97
C LEU A 286 38.09 -31.07 -11.06
N THR A 287 38.40 -31.58 -12.25
CA THR A 287 39.57 -32.44 -12.45
C THR A 287 40.81 -31.54 -12.45
N GLU A 288 41.75 -31.77 -11.53
CA GLU A 288 42.99 -30.98 -11.47
C GLU A 288 43.76 -31.10 -12.81
N PRO A 289 44.00 -29.99 -13.52
CA PRO A 289 44.77 -30.01 -14.76
C PRO A 289 46.24 -30.31 -14.42
N ARG A 290 46.79 -31.38 -15.03
CA ARG A 290 48.21 -31.74 -14.86
C ARG A 290 49.08 -30.63 -15.42
N GLY A 291 49.98 -30.10 -14.61
CA GLY A 291 50.97 -29.13 -15.06
C GLY A 291 52.01 -29.78 -15.99
N PRO A 292 52.60 -29.03 -16.93
CA PRO A 292 53.65 -29.56 -17.82
C PRO A 292 54.91 -30.05 -17.08
N GLU A 293 55.13 -29.62 -15.84
CA GLU A 293 56.35 -29.94 -15.06
C GLU A 293 56.32 -31.33 -14.37
N GLU A 294 55.19 -32.04 -14.34
CA GLU A 294 55.11 -33.35 -13.68
C GLU A 294 55.60 -34.51 -14.55
N THR A 295 55.79 -34.27 -15.85
CA THR A 295 56.22 -35.29 -16.82
C THR A 295 57.67 -35.74 -16.65
N GLU A 296 58.50 -35.00 -15.91
CA GLU A 296 59.94 -35.32 -15.75
C GLU A 296 60.30 -35.95 -14.40
N ARG A 297 59.38 -36.07 -13.43
CA ARG A 297 59.70 -36.55 -12.07
C ARG A 297 59.23 -37.97 -11.73
N GLU A 298 58.51 -38.65 -12.61
CA GLU A 298 58.03 -40.03 -12.35
C GLU A 298 59.04 -41.15 -12.66
N CYS A 299 60.27 -40.83 -13.09
CA CYS A 299 61.25 -41.87 -13.39
C CYS A 299 62.03 -42.42 -12.17
N GLU A 300 61.91 -41.82 -10.98
CA GLU A 300 62.63 -42.30 -9.79
C GLU A 300 61.82 -42.09 -8.49
N ARG A 301 61.04 -43.09 -8.05
CA ARG A 301 60.78 -43.36 -6.62
C ARG A 301 60.06 -44.71 -6.42
N PRO A 302 60.39 -45.51 -5.37
CA PRO A 302 59.84 -46.86 -5.19
C PRO A 302 58.43 -46.86 -4.58
N ARG A 303 57.64 -47.87 -4.99
CA ARG A 303 56.25 -48.15 -4.59
C ARG A 303 56.07 -48.35 -3.07
N GLY A 304 55.14 -47.59 -2.48
CA GLY A 304 54.44 -47.91 -1.22
C GLY A 304 52.95 -48.22 -1.49
N PRO A 305 52.24 -48.90 -0.57
CA PRO A 305 50.92 -49.49 -0.86
C PRO A 305 49.78 -48.44 -0.87
N PRO A 306 48.72 -48.64 -1.68
CA PRO A 306 47.65 -47.64 -1.82
C PRO A 306 46.63 -47.74 -0.68
N LEU A 307 46.30 -46.59 -0.08
CA LEU A 307 45.17 -46.45 0.84
C LEU A 307 43.90 -46.05 0.07
N SER A 308 43.00 -47.03 -0.02
CA SER A 308 41.54 -47.01 -0.24
C SER A 308 40.87 -45.68 -0.68
N GLY A 309 40.68 -45.52 -1.99
CA GLY A 309 39.73 -44.58 -2.59
C GLY A 309 38.32 -45.19 -2.72
N ARG A 310 37.52 -45.15 -1.65
CA ARG A 310 36.17 -45.76 -1.66
C ARG A 310 35.00 -44.88 -1.18
N ASP A 311 35.17 -43.57 -1.07
CA ASP A 311 34.08 -42.67 -0.62
C ASP A 311 33.56 -41.65 -1.66
N LEU A 312 34.01 -41.68 -2.92
CA LEU A 312 33.64 -40.64 -3.92
C LEU A 312 32.52 -41.01 -4.92
N LEU A 313 31.91 -42.21 -4.83
CA LEU A 313 30.96 -42.71 -5.85
C LEU A 313 29.53 -42.97 -5.34
N MET A 314 29.03 -42.16 -4.39
CA MET A 314 27.65 -42.27 -3.89
C MET A 314 26.93 -40.92 -3.77
N ARG A 315 27.07 -40.01 -4.77
CA ARG A 315 26.37 -38.71 -4.74
C ARG A 315 25.57 -38.32 -5.98
N ALA A 316 25.34 -39.25 -6.92
CA ALA A 316 24.56 -38.99 -8.13
C ALA A 316 23.13 -39.54 -8.11
N ALA A 317 22.62 -40.01 -6.97
CA ALA A 317 21.23 -40.44 -6.83
C ALA A 317 20.69 -40.10 -5.43
N SER A 318 20.25 -38.84 -5.26
CA SER A 318 19.27 -38.49 -4.24
C SER A 318 18.60 -37.17 -4.65
N PHE A 319 17.45 -37.30 -5.31
CA PHE A 319 16.46 -36.25 -5.42
C PHE A 319 15.24 -36.78 -4.67
N ASP A 320 15.00 -36.27 -3.47
CA ASP A 320 13.65 -36.19 -2.90
C ASP A 320 13.55 -34.87 -2.14
N VAL A 321 12.53 -34.11 -2.51
CA VAL A 321 12.12 -32.86 -1.88
C VAL A 321 11.45 -33.19 -0.55
N CYS A 322 11.81 -32.42 0.48
CA CYS A 322 11.19 -32.50 1.80
C CYS A 322 9.78 -31.89 1.73
N GLU A 323 8.74 -32.73 1.67
CA GLU A 323 7.39 -32.37 2.10
C GLU A 323 7.07 -33.02 3.45
N SER A 324 6.41 -32.23 4.29
CA SER A 324 6.08 -32.54 5.68
C SER A 324 4.88 -33.48 5.80
N ASN A 325 5.08 -34.58 6.55
CA ASN A 325 4.12 -35.41 7.28
C ASN A 325 2.84 -35.93 6.57
N GLY A 326 2.73 -37.27 6.46
CA GLY A 326 1.42 -37.95 6.42
C GLY A 326 1.42 -39.33 5.76
N ASP A 327 1.54 -40.38 6.59
CA ASP A 327 1.02 -41.74 6.45
C ASP A 327 1.41 -42.72 5.32
N LYS A 328 1.35 -43.99 5.75
CA LYS A 328 1.67 -45.27 5.12
C LYS A 328 1.07 -45.50 3.74
N ASP A 329 1.87 -46.00 2.78
CA ASP A 329 1.72 -47.37 2.26
C ASP A 329 2.82 -47.75 1.24
N ARG A 330 3.28 -49.01 1.33
CA ARG A 330 4.31 -49.64 0.49
C ARG A 330 3.69 -50.13 -0.83
N ALA A 331 4.23 -49.70 -1.97
CA ALA A 331 4.11 -50.46 -3.22
C ALA A 331 5.38 -50.32 -4.09
N ASN A 332 5.96 -51.47 -4.45
CA ASN A 332 7.15 -51.64 -5.27
C ASN A 332 6.89 -51.30 -6.74
N LEU A 333 7.75 -50.49 -7.37
CA LEU A 333 7.87 -50.41 -8.84
C LEU A 333 9.35 -50.48 -9.23
N ARG A 334 9.73 -51.60 -9.87
CA ARG A 334 11.06 -51.88 -10.44
C ARG A 334 11.30 -51.00 -11.67
N ALA A 335 12.45 -50.33 -11.73
CA ALA A 335 12.97 -49.74 -12.95
C ALA A 335 13.73 -50.81 -13.77
N CYS A 336 13.41 -50.91 -15.05
CA CYS A 336 14.08 -51.76 -16.04
C CYS A 336 15.49 -51.22 -16.35
N THR A 337 16.51 -52.04 -16.11
CA THR A 337 17.85 -51.86 -16.66
C THR A 337 17.97 -52.70 -17.92
N SER A 338 18.12 -52.08 -19.09
CA SER A 338 18.50 -52.79 -20.32
C SER A 338 20.00 -52.69 -20.51
N ASP A 339 20.67 -53.83 -20.27
CA ASP A 339 22.05 -54.12 -20.62
C ASP A 339 22.25 -54.14 -22.14
N GLY A 340 23.37 -53.58 -22.60
CA GLY A 340 23.78 -53.67 -23.99
C GLY A 340 25.18 -53.12 -24.24
N THR A 341 26.23 -53.84 -23.84
CA THR A 341 27.55 -53.64 -24.44
C THR A 341 28.31 -54.95 -24.57
N LEU A 342 28.39 -55.41 -25.81
CA LEU A 342 29.20 -56.54 -26.25
C LEU A 342 30.69 -56.21 -26.11
N LYS A 343 31.44 -57.15 -25.51
CA LYS A 343 32.90 -57.20 -25.52
C LYS A 343 33.42 -57.38 -26.96
N GLY A 344 34.35 -56.53 -27.36
CA GLY A 344 35.27 -56.75 -28.47
C GLY A 344 36.69 -56.50 -27.97
N ASP A 345 37.56 -57.50 -28.16
CA ASP A 345 38.90 -57.59 -27.60
C ASP A 345 39.96 -56.99 -28.56
N GLY A 346 40.99 -56.35 -27.99
CA GLY A 346 42.30 -56.12 -28.62
C GLY A 346 42.48 -54.92 -29.55
N ASP A 347 43.09 -53.83 -29.06
CA ASP A 347 44.38 -53.37 -29.61
C ASP A 347 45.16 -52.49 -28.61
N ARG A 348 46.47 -52.74 -28.52
CA ARG A 348 47.41 -52.04 -27.63
C ARG A 348 47.91 -50.77 -28.32
N ARG A 349 47.43 -49.59 -27.93
CA ARG A 349 48.10 -48.31 -28.22
C ARG A 349 47.69 -47.22 -27.23
N GLY A 350 48.69 -46.68 -26.51
CA GLY A 350 48.66 -45.39 -25.81
C GLY A 350 47.75 -45.32 -24.58
N HIS A 351 48.34 -45.04 -23.41
CA HIS A 351 47.61 -44.69 -22.19
C HIS A 351 46.80 -43.40 -22.40
N LEU A 352 45.55 -43.54 -22.83
CA LEU A 352 44.54 -42.48 -22.90
C LEU A 352 43.79 -42.42 -21.56
N LEU A 353 43.61 -41.21 -21.03
CA LEU A 353 42.80 -40.89 -19.85
C LEU A 353 41.40 -41.52 -19.98
N PRO A 354 41.01 -42.52 -19.17
CA PRO A 354 39.78 -43.28 -19.40
C PRO A 354 38.45 -42.58 -19.10
N ALA A 355 38.38 -41.25 -18.96
CA ALA A 355 37.18 -40.60 -18.38
C ALA A 355 36.78 -39.21 -18.92
N LEU A 356 37.43 -38.65 -19.95
CA LEU A 356 36.88 -37.45 -20.60
C LEU A 356 35.69 -37.88 -21.47
N SER A 357 34.57 -37.13 -21.41
CA SER A 357 33.44 -37.38 -22.31
C SER A 357 33.88 -37.25 -23.76
N ARG A 358 33.13 -37.83 -24.71
CA ARG A 358 33.42 -37.75 -26.16
C ARG A 358 33.50 -36.31 -26.70
N ALA A 359 33.11 -35.31 -25.92
CA ALA A 359 33.19 -33.90 -26.28
C ALA A 359 34.57 -33.26 -26.07
N PHE A 360 35.45 -33.85 -25.24
CA PHE A 360 36.70 -33.23 -24.81
C PHE A 360 37.90 -34.11 -25.17
N ILE A 361 38.93 -33.51 -25.78
CA ILE A 361 40.19 -34.17 -26.12
C ILE A 361 41.19 -34.04 -24.97
N SER A 362 41.38 -32.84 -24.44
CA SER A 362 42.31 -32.54 -23.36
C SER A 362 41.93 -31.27 -22.60
N ILE A 363 42.45 -31.15 -21.38
CA ILE A 363 42.37 -29.96 -20.53
C ILE A 363 43.75 -29.69 -19.94
N GLN A 364 44.21 -28.44 -20.00
CA GLN A 364 45.50 -28.01 -19.47
C GLN A 364 45.46 -26.55 -19.03
N GLU A 365 46.44 -26.11 -18.25
CA GLU A 365 46.61 -24.70 -17.91
C GLU A 365 47.74 -24.08 -18.73
N GLU A 366 47.46 -22.95 -19.36
CA GLU A 366 48.44 -22.21 -20.17
C GLU A 366 48.48 -20.74 -19.75
N MET A 367 49.65 -20.11 -19.92
CA MET A 367 49.78 -18.66 -19.84
C MET A 367 49.41 -18.07 -21.19
N VAL A 368 48.34 -17.28 -21.24
CA VAL A 368 47.79 -16.71 -22.48
C VAL A 368 47.53 -15.22 -22.28
N ASP A 369 47.73 -14.43 -23.33
CA ASP A 369 47.36 -13.01 -23.32
C ASP A 369 45.84 -12.87 -23.23
N ASP A 370 45.38 -12.15 -22.21
CA ASP A 370 43.98 -11.81 -22.02
C ASP A 370 43.48 -10.99 -23.23
N PRO A 371 42.35 -11.35 -23.84
CA PRO A 371 41.93 -10.78 -25.12
C PRO A 371 41.60 -9.29 -25.06
N ILE A 372 41.34 -8.75 -23.86
CA ILE A 372 40.89 -7.38 -23.65
C ILE A 372 41.98 -6.56 -22.97
N THR A 373 42.53 -7.08 -21.88
CA THR A 373 43.53 -6.37 -21.08
C THR A 373 44.95 -6.57 -21.59
N ILE A 374 45.18 -7.53 -22.50
CA ILE A 374 46.49 -7.90 -23.07
C ILE A 374 47.49 -8.41 -22.01
N ASN A 375 47.05 -8.54 -20.76
CA ASN A 375 47.88 -9.04 -19.68
C ASN A 375 48.02 -10.56 -19.78
N LEU A 376 49.22 -11.06 -19.53
CA LEU A 376 49.49 -12.49 -19.48
C LEU A 376 48.78 -13.10 -18.27
N ARG A 377 47.81 -14.00 -18.50
CA ARG A 377 47.01 -14.66 -17.47
C ARG A 377 47.06 -16.17 -17.61
N LYS A 378 47.01 -16.86 -16.47
CA LYS A 378 46.87 -18.32 -16.45
C LYS A 378 45.41 -18.66 -16.75
N MET A 379 45.15 -19.34 -17.86
CA MET A 379 43.80 -19.75 -18.28
C MET A 379 43.72 -21.26 -18.47
N THR A 380 42.53 -21.82 -18.25
CA THR A 380 42.25 -23.22 -18.57
C THR A 380 42.01 -23.36 -20.07
N VAL A 381 42.77 -24.20 -20.75
CA VAL A 381 42.60 -24.48 -22.18
C VAL A 381 41.98 -25.86 -22.35
N VAL A 382 40.82 -25.91 -23.00
CA VAL A 382 40.08 -27.15 -23.30
C VAL A 382 40.08 -27.37 -24.80
N HIS A 383 40.62 -28.50 -25.24
CA HIS A 383 40.54 -28.93 -26.62
C HIS A 383 39.24 -29.70 -26.84
N MET A 384 38.39 -29.17 -27.72
CA MET A 384 37.07 -29.72 -28.03
C MET A 384 37.17 -30.77 -29.14
N ASP A 385 36.20 -31.69 -29.20
CA ASP A 385 36.13 -32.69 -30.27
C ASP A 385 36.13 -32.05 -31.68
N PRO A 386 36.89 -32.57 -32.66
CA PRO A 386 37.07 -31.92 -33.96
C PRO A 386 35.80 -31.90 -34.82
N SER A 387 34.80 -32.72 -34.51
CA SER A 387 33.51 -32.73 -35.21
C SER A 387 32.66 -31.49 -34.92
N MET A 388 32.97 -30.74 -33.85
CA MET A 388 32.22 -29.54 -33.45
C MET A 388 32.48 -28.37 -34.40
N GLN A 389 31.44 -27.95 -35.11
CA GLN A 389 31.51 -26.79 -36.00
C GLN A 389 31.40 -25.47 -35.22
N PRO A 390 32.18 -24.43 -35.55
CA PRO A 390 32.23 -23.19 -34.77
C PRO A 390 30.91 -22.43 -34.67
N GLY A 391 30.12 -22.39 -35.75
CA GLY A 391 28.82 -21.71 -35.78
C GLY A 391 27.82 -22.35 -34.80
N PRO A 392 27.47 -23.63 -35.00
CA PRO A 392 26.58 -24.37 -34.09
C PRO A 392 27.10 -24.40 -32.65
N PHE A 393 28.42 -24.51 -32.45
CA PHE A 393 29.01 -24.48 -31.12
C PHE A 393 28.80 -23.12 -30.42
N ARG A 394 28.91 -22.00 -31.13
CA ARG A 394 28.58 -20.68 -30.57
C ARG A 394 27.11 -20.59 -30.15
N SER A 395 26.19 -21.21 -30.88
CA SER A 395 24.77 -21.26 -30.51
C SER A 395 24.55 -22.09 -29.23
N VAL A 396 25.27 -23.21 -29.09
CA VAL A 396 25.28 -23.99 -27.83
C VAL A 396 25.86 -23.16 -26.67
N LEU A 397 26.96 -22.43 -26.88
CA LEU A 397 27.52 -21.55 -25.85
C LEU A 397 26.54 -20.44 -25.44
N ARG A 398 25.90 -19.76 -26.42
CA ARG A 398 24.86 -18.77 -26.11
C ARG A 398 23.74 -19.37 -25.28
N TYR A 399 23.30 -20.59 -25.58
CA TYR A 399 22.32 -21.29 -24.76
C TYR A 399 22.84 -21.53 -23.33
N LEU A 400 24.08 -22.00 -23.16
CA LEU A 400 24.66 -22.19 -21.82
C LEU A 400 24.75 -20.87 -21.03
N TYR A 401 24.91 -19.73 -21.68
CA TYR A 401 24.97 -18.42 -21.01
C TYR A 401 23.60 -17.83 -20.71
N THR A 402 22.62 -18.06 -21.57
CA THR A 402 21.34 -17.32 -21.58
C THR A 402 20.12 -18.16 -21.28
N GLY A 403 20.20 -19.49 -21.44
CA GLY A 403 19.06 -20.40 -21.41
C GLY A 403 18.13 -20.29 -22.63
N LYS A 404 18.46 -19.46 -23.63
CA LYS A 404 17.64 -19.17 -24.80
C LYS A 404 18.28 -19.76 -26.06
N LEU A 405 17.45 -20.34 -26.94
CA LEU A 405 17.82 -20.78 -28.28
C LEU A 405 17.03 -19.96 -29.30
N ASP A 406 17.71 -19.44 -30.32
CA ASP A 406 17.03 -18.75 -31.43
C ASP A 406 16.31 -19.77 -32.32
N GLU A 407 14.99 -19.63 -32.47
CA GLU A 407 14.17 -20.48 -33.33
C GLU A 407 14.58 -20.37 -34.81
N ARG A 408 15.26 -19.30 -35.20
CA ARG A 408 15.74 -19.06 -36.58
C ARG A 408 17.16 -19.60 -36.83
N GLU A 409 17.72 -20.34 -35.88
CA GLU A 409 19.03 -20.95 -36.03
C GLU A 409 19.06 -21.88 -37.25
N LYS A 410 20.05 -21.72 -38.14
CA LYS A 410 20.05 -22.41 -39.45
C LYS A 410 20.53 -23.84 -39.33
N GLU A 411 21.37 -24.13 -38.36
CA GLU A 411 22.10 -25.39 -38.20
C GLU A 411 21.62 -26.18 -36.97
N LEU A 412 20.30 -26.23 -36.75
CA LEU A 412 19.67 -26.88 -35.59
C LEU A 412 20.12 -28.34 -35.41
N MET A 413 20.25 -29.12 -36.48
CA MET A 413 20.69 -30.52 -36.39
C MET A 413 22.10 -30.65 -35.83
N GLN A 414 23.01 -29.75 -36.22
CA GLN A 414 24.38 -29.69 -35.71
C GLN A 414 24.39 -29.20 -34.25
N VAL A 415 23.52 -28.25 -33.90
CA VAL A 415 23.32 -27.82 -32.50
C VAL A 415 22.86 -29.00 -31.62
N ALA A 416 21.90 -29.81 -32.08
CA ALA A 416 21.45 -31.01 -31.38
C ALA A 416 22.56 -32.04 -31.21
N HIS A 417 23.39 -32.25 -32.24
CA HIS A 417 24.52 -33.17 -32.16
C HIS A 417 25.56 -32.73 -31.12
N ILE A 418 25.92 -31.44 -31.10
CA ILE A 418 26.84 -30.89 -30.10
C ILE A 418 26.22 -30.95 -28.70
N ALA A 419 24.92 -30.65 -28.57
CA ALA A 419 24.20 -30.76 -27.30
C ALA A 419 24.20 -32.21 -26.77
N GLU A 420 24.08 -33.20 -27.65
CA GLU A 420 24.21 -34.61 -27.28
C GLU A 420 25.61 -34.96 -26.80
N LEU A 421 26.67 -34.53 -27.50
CA LEU A 421 28.06 -34.75 -27.08
C LEU A 421 28.37 -34.14 -25.71
N LEU A 422 27.83 -32.95 -25.43
CA LEU A 422 27.98 -32.24 -24.16
C LEU A 422 26.94 -32.67 -23.10
N GLU A 423 26.05 -33.62 -23.41
CA GLU A 423 24.93 -34.07 -22.58
C GLU A 423 24.03 -32.93 -22.05
N VAL A 424 23.83 -31.90 -22.88
CA VAL A 424 22.90 -30.79 -22.63
C VAL A 424 21.51 -31.18 -23.12
N PHE A 425 20.86 -32.09 -22.38
CA PHE A 425 19.59 -32.70 -22.79
C PHE A 425 18.46 -31.69 -23.04
N ASP A 426 18.39 -30.61 -22.24
CA ASP A 426 17.39 -29.55 -22.42
C ASP A 426 17.48 -28.91 -23.80
N LEU A 427 18.69 -28.55 -24.22
CA LEU A 427 18.92 -27.95 -25.53
C LEU A 427 18.56 -28.91 -26.65
N ARG A 428 18.93 -30.20 -26.50
CA ARG A 428 18.58 -31.25 -27.46
C ARG A 428 17.05 -31.39 -27.59
N MET A 429 16.32 -31.33 -26.47
CA MET A 429 14.85 -31.36 -26.45
C MET A 429 14.26 -30.09 -27.09
N MET A 430 14.82 -28.91 -26.81
CA MET A 430 14.37 -27.65 -27.41
C MET A 430 14.52 -27.64 -28.92
N VAL A 431 15.64 -28.14 -29.43
CA VAL A 431 15.86 -28.31 -30.88
C VAL A 431 14.83 -29.27 -31.47
N ALA A 432 14.58 -30.41 -30.83
CA ALA A 432 13.56 -31.36 -31.30
C ALA A 432 12.17 -30.72 -31.39
N ASN A 433 11.77 -29.95 -30.37
CA ASN A 433 10.50 -29.22 -30.38
C ASN A 433 10.43 -28.19 -31.51
N ILE A 434 11.51 -27.45 -31.79
CA ILE A 434 11.53 -26.48 -32.90
C ILE A 434 11.40 -27.20 -34.24
N LEU A 435 12.09 -28.32 -34.43
CA LEU A 435 12.03 -29.10 -35.68
C LEU A 435 10.66 -29.76 -35.91
N ASN A 436 9.87 -29.95 -34.85
CA ASN A 436 8.53 -30.53 -34.89
C ASN A 436 7.40 -29.46 -34.86
N ASP A 437 7.71 -28.17 -34.98
CA ASP A 437 6.75 -27.06 -34.85
C ASP A 437 6.04 -26.97 -33.48
N GLU A 438 6.71 -27.46 -32.43
CA GLU A 438 6.22 -27.50 -31.04
C GLU A 438 6.99 -26.55 -30.11
N ALA A 439 7.57 -25.47 -30.65
CA ALA A 439 8.42 -24.54 -29.92
C ALA A 439 7.74 -23.91 -28.67
N PHE A 440 6.41 -23.84 -28.63
CA PHE A 440 5.66 -23.37 -27.45
C PHE A 440 5.96 -24.18 -26.17
N MET A 441 6.35 -25.46 -26.28
CA MET A 441 6.75 -26.29 -25.14
C MET A 441 8.10 -25.88 -24.53
N ASN A 442 8.92 -25.12 -25.26
CA ASN A 442 10.25 -24.71 -24.80
C ASN A 442 10.21 -23.73 -23.62
N GLN A 443 9.07 -23.12 -23.35
CA GLN A 443 8.91 -22.22 -22.20
C GLN A 443 9.15 -22.97 -20.87
N GLU A 444 8.61 -24.19 -20.72
CA GLU A 444 8.80 -24.98 -19.50
C GLU A 444 10.22 -25.55 -19.39
N ILE A 445 10.83 -25.94 -20.51
CA ILE A 445 12.23 -26.36 -20.55
C ILE A 445 13.14 -25.21 -20.10
N SER A 446 12.91 -24.00 -20.63
CA SER A 446 13.68 -22.81 -20.27
C SER A 446 13.54 -22.48 -18.78
N LYS A 447 12.31 -22.52 -18.23
CA LYS A 447 12.08 -22.33 -16.79
C LYS A 447 12.85 -23.36 -15.96
N ALA A 448 12.76 -24.64 -16.30
CA ALA A 448 13.46 -25.71 -15.59
C ALA A 448 14.98 -25.56 -15.64
N PHE A 449 15.53 -25.16 -16.79
CA PHE A 449 16.95 -24.83 -16.96
C PHE A 449 17.38 -23.71 -16.01
N HIS A 450 16.67 -22.58 -16.01
CA HIS A 450 16.99 -21.43 -15.17
C HIS A 450 16.89 -21.75 -13.67
N VAL A 451 15.90 -22.53 -13.24
CA VAL A 451 15.78 -22.98 -11.85
C VAL A 451 16.98 -23.83 -11.44
N ARG A 452 17.36 -24.83 -12.25
CA ARG A 452 18.51 -25.69 -11.94
C ARG A 452 19.82 -24.92 -11.91
N ARG A 453 20.04 -24.05 -12.90
CA ARG A 453 21.23 -23.21 -12.95
C ARG A 453 21.31 -22.27 -11.76
N THR A 454 20.20 -21.63 -11.39
CA THR A 454 20.13 -20.76 -10.20
C THR A 454 20.52 -21.51 -8.93
N ASN A 455 20.02 -22.74 -8.75
CA ASN A 455 20.39 -23.58 -7.62
C ASN A 455 21.87 -23.94 -7.62
N ARG A 456 22.45 -24.25 -8.80
CA ARG A 456 23.88 -24.55 -8.93
C ARG A 456 24.75 -23.31 -8.66
N VAL A 457 24.34 -22.14 -9.10
CA VAL A 457 25.01 -20.87 -8.82
C VAL A 457 25.02 -20.57 -7.32
N LYS A 458 23.88 -20.77 -6.62
CA LYS A 458 23.80 -20.65 -5.16
C LYS A 458 24.73 -21.63 -4.44
N GLU A 459 24.82 -22.87 -4.92
CA GLU A 459 25.76 -23.86 -4.38
C GLU A 459 27.23 -23.43 -4.56
N CYS A 460 27.60 -22.93 -5.75
CA CYS A 460 28.94 -22.42 -6.02
C CYS A 460 29.28 -21.22 -5.13
N LEU A 461 28.34 -20.30 -4.92
CA LEU A 461 28.50 -19.17 -3.99
C LEU A 461 28.71 -19.65 -2.54
N ALA A 462 27.94 -20.65 -2.09
CA ALA A 462 28.04 -21.17 -0.73
C ALA A 462 29.36 -21.91 -0.47
N LYS A 463 29.87 -22.66 -1.47
CA LYS A 463 31.11 -23.46 -1.35
C LYS A 463 32.38 -22.72 -1.80
N GLY A 464 32.24 -21.64 -2.56
CA GLY A 464 33.34 -20.98 -3.28
C GLY A 464 33.86 -21.78 -4.47
N THR A 465 33.09 -22.73 -5.00
CA THR A 465 33.53 -23.54 -6.14
C THR A 465 33.68 -22.64 -7.37
N PHE A 466 34.87 -22.64 -7.98
CA PHE A 466 35.24 -21.79 -9.12
C PHE A 466 35.33 -20.28 -8.81
N SER A 467 35.40 -19.88 -7.54
CA SER A 467 35.59 -18.47 -7.20
C SER A 467 36.95 -17.94 -7.65
N ASP A 468 36.97 -16.72 -8.16
CA ASP A 468 38.15 -16.02 -8.68
C ASP A 468 38.44 -14.70 -7.94
N VAL A 469 37.59 -14.33 -6.97
CA VAL A 469 37.78 -13.18 -6.08
C VAL A 469 37.29 -13.46 -4.66
N VAL A 470 37.97 -12.88 -3.69
CA VAL A 470 37.62 -12.90 -2.26
C VAL A 470 37.34 -11.47 -1.79
N PHE A 471 36.18 -11.24 -1.21
CA PHE A 471 35.88 -9.99 -0.51
C PHE A 471 36.24 -10.10 0.96
N ARG A 472 37.08 -9.20 1.45
CA ARG A 472 37.38 -9.03 2.87
C ARG A 472 36.43 -7.99 3.46
N LEU A 473 35.68 -8.43 4.46
CA LEU A 473 34.59 -7.74 5.15
C LEU A 473 34.98 -7.53 6.62
N ASP A 474 34.18 -6.78 7.37
CA ASP A 474 34.52 -6.45 8.76
C ASP A 474 34.51 -7.68 9.68
N ASP A 475 33.64 -8.64 9.38
CA ASP A 475 33.42 -9.86 10.17
C ASP A 475 33.93 -11.13 9.48
N GLY A 476 34.64 -11.05 8.35
CA GLY A 476 35.23 -12.21 7.68
C GLY A 476 35.44 -12.05 6.18
N THR A 477 35.38 -13.16 5.44
CA THR A 477 35.57 -13.17 3.98
C THR A 477 34.45 -13.90 3.25
N ILE A 478 34.14 -13.47 2.02
CA ILE A 478 33.24 -14.18 1.10
C ILE A 478 33.93 -14.37 -0.25
N MET A 479 33.84 -15.57 -0.79
CA MET A 479 34.28 -15.89 -2.15
C MET A 479 33.19 -15.55 -3.17
N ALA A 480 33.58 -15.00 -4.31
CA ALA A 480 32.66 -14.63 -5.40
C ALA A 480 33.30 -14.88 -6.77
N HIS A 481 32.53 -14.60 -7.82
CA HIS A 481 32.84 -14.90 -9.22
C HIS A 481 32.73 -13.62 -10.05
N LYS A 482 33.86 -13.04 -10.49
CA LYS A 482 33.90 -11.82 -11.29
C LYS A 482 32.96 -11.88 -12.50
N PRO A 483 32.86 -12.99 -13.28
CA PRO A 483 31.97 -13.05 -14.45
C PRO A 483 30.49 -12.83 -14.12
N LEU A 484 30.03 -13.33 -12.96
CA LEU A 484 28.63 -13.13 -12.53
C LEU A 484 28.41 -11.72 -11.97
N LEU A 485 29.42 -11.11 -11.36
CA LEU A 485 29.34 -9.76 -10.81
C LEU A 485 29.27 -8.69 -11.90
N ILE A 486 30.19 -8.76 -12.87
CA ILE A 486 30.28 -7.79 -13.96
C ILE A 486 29.09 -7.88 -14.92
N SER A 487 28.45 -9.04 -15.00
CA SER A 487 27.24 -9.23 -15.81
C SER A 487 26.01 -8.54 -15.19
N SER A 488 25.97 -8.43 -13.86
CA SER A 488 24.79 -7.93 -13.14
C SER A 488 24.98 -6.55 -12.48
N CYS A 489 26.18 -5.99 -12.49
CA CYS A 489 26.50 -4.74 -11.81
C CYS A 489 27.55 -3.92 -12.58
N ASP A 490 27.13 -2.81 -13.19
CA ASP A 490 28.00 -1.91 -13.95
C ASP A 490 29.16 -1.35 -13.12
N TRP A 491 28.91 -1.07 -11.83
CA TRP A 491 29.95 -0.62 -10.90
C TRP A 491 31.07 -1.67 -10.76
N MET A 492 30.70 -2.95 -10.61
CA MET A 492 31.67 -4.05 -10.54
C MET A 492 32.29 -4.36 -11.91
N ALA A 493 31.55 -4.15 -13.01
CA ALA A 493 32.09 -4.26 -14.36
C ALA A 493 33.21 -3.24 -14.60
N ALA A 494 33.03 -1.99 -14.17
CA ALA A 494 34.07 -0.97 -14.24
C ALA A 494 35.29 -1.34 -13.36
N MET A 495 35.04 -1.84 -12.15
CA MET A 495 36.08 -2.24 -11.20
C MET A 495 36.94 -3.41 -11.70
N PHE A 496 36.33 -4.47 -12.23
CA PHE A 496 37.04 -5.69 -12.63
C PHE A 496 37.46 -5.70 -14.10
N GLY A 497 36.74 -4.99 -14.97
CA GLY A 497 37.04 -4.89 -16.40
C GLY A 497 37.96 -3.74 -16.78
N GLY A 498 38.15 -2.76 -15.89
CA GLY A 498 38.98 -1.58 -16.12
C GLY A 498 40.46 -1.75 -15.73
N PRO A 499 41.26 -0.67 -15.83
CA PRO A 499 42.68 -0.65 -15.46
C PRO A 499 42.91 -0.57 -13.93
N PHE A 500 41.88 -0.81 -13.12
CA PHE A 500 41.97 -0.74 -11.66
C PHE A 500 42.73 -1.94 -11.09
N VAL A 501 43.32 -1.77 -9.89
CA VAL A 501 44.15 -2.83 -9.28
C VAL A 501 43.33 -4.10 -9.02
N GLU A 502 42.02 -3.94 -8.79
CA GLU A 502 41.09 -5.01 -8.47
C GLU A 502 40.80 -5.94 -9.66
N SER A 503 41.09 -5.51 -10.89
CA SER A 503 41.11 -6.38 -12.07
C SER A 503 42.13 -7.51 -11.93
N CYS A 504 43.25 -7.26 -11.25
CA CYS A 504 44.38 -8.18 -11.12
C CYS A 504 44.55 -8.77 -9.71
N THR A 505 43.87 -8.23 -8.69
CA THR A 505 43.91 -8.82 -7.35
C THR A 505 42.92 -9.98 -7.21
N LYS A 506 43.29 -10.92 -6.34
CA LYS A 506 42.42 -12.03 -5.88
C LYS A 506 41.60 -11.65 -4.66
N GLU A 507 41.97 -10.58 -3.98
CA GLU A 507 41.31 -10.11 -2.77
C GLU A 507 40.97 -8.62 -2.90
N VAL A 508 39.77 -8.25 -2.45
CA VAL A 508 39.21 -6.90 -2.53
C VAL A 508 38.61 -6.53 -1.17
N LEU A 509 38.86 -5.31 -0.70
CA LEU A 509 38.40 -4.83 0.59
C LEU A 509 37.04 -4.11 0.48
N PHE A 510 36.10 -4.49 1.33
CA PHE A 510 34.81 -3.80 1.50
C PHE A 510 34.63 -3.44 2.98
N PRO A 511 35.18 -2.30 3.43
CA PRO A 511 35.02 -1.86 4.81
C PRO A 511 33.60 -1.37 5.08
N ASN A 512 33.17 -1.44 6.34
CA ASN A 512 31.82 -1.09 6.81
C ASN A 512 30.76 -1.95 6.14
N THR A 513 31.03 -3.25 6.04
CA THR A 513 30.14 -4.22 5.41
C THR A 513 30.33 -5.58 6.08
N THR A 514 29.23 -6.17 6.50
CA THR A 514 29.13 -7.49 7.11
C THR A 514 28.94 -8.57 6.05
N ARG A 515 29.21 -9.81 6.47
CA ARG A 515 29.01 -10.99 5.64
C ARG A 515 27.55 -11.19 5.23
N SER A 516 26.60 -10.88 6.10
CA SER A 516 25.17 -11.07 5.78
C SER A 516 24.72 -10.10 4.69
N CYS A 517 25.10 -8.81 4.79
CA CYS A 517 24.78 -7.80 3.77
C CYS A 517 25.46 -8.08 2.42
N MET A 518 26.76 -8.41 2.43
CA MET A 518 27.44 -8.77 1.19
C MET A 518 26.85 -10.06 0.56
N ARG A 519 26.48 -11.06 1.37
CA ARG A 519 25.81 -12.26 0.87
C ARG A 519 24.48 -11.92 0.19
N ALA A 520 23.65 -11.07 0.80
CA ALA A 520 22.38 -10.63 0.20
C ALA A 520 22.59 -9.92 -1.14
N VAL A 521 23.63 -9.08 -1.26
CA VAL A 521 24.02 -8.46 -2.54
C VAL A 521 24.42 -9.51 -3.57
N LEU A 522 25.27 -10.46 -3.21
CA LEU A 522 25.74 -11.50 -4.14
C LEU A 522 24.59 -12.40 -4.61
N GLU A 523 23.72 -12.82 -3.71
CA GLU A 523 22.51 -13.58 -4.04
C GLU A 523 21.59 -12.80 -4.99
N TYR A 524 21.41 -11.51 -4.75
CA TYR A 524 20.65 -10.62 -5.62
C TYR A 524 21.30 -10.50 -7.01
N LEU A 525 22.61 -10.22 -7.09
CA LEU A 525 23.32 -10.10 -8.37
C LEU A 525 23.31 -11.41 -9.16
N TYR A 526 23.30 -12.55 -8.49
CA TYR A 526 23.39 -13.86 -9.13
C TYR A 526 22.03 -14.39 -9.61
N THR A 527 20.95 -13.97 -8.97
CA THR A 527 19.62 -14.57 -9.17
C THR A 527 18.54 -13.58 -9.56
N GLY A 528 18.81 -12.28 -9.46
CA GLY A 528 17.81 -11.21 -9.63
C GLY A 528 16.81 -11.12 -8.48
N CYS A 529 16.94 -11.97 -7.45
CA CYS A 529 15.99 -12.08 -6.35
C CYS A 529 16.63 -11.65 -5.03
N PHE A 530 15.94 -10.80 -4.27
CA PHE A 530 16.33 -10.47 -2.90
C PHE A 530 16.00 -11.63 -1.95
N CYS A 531 16.96 -12.00 -1.10
CA CYS A 531 16.82 -13.03 -0.07
C CYS A 531 17.16 -12.41 1.29
N SER A 532 16.22 -12.45 2.24
CA SER A 532 16.45 -11.97 3.61
C SER A 532 17.02 -13.08 4.49
N HIS A 533 17.93 -12.72 5.38
CA HIS A 533 18.51 -13.63 6.39
C HIS A 533 18.21 -13.10 7.81
N PRO A 534 18.17 -13.95 8.85
CA PRO A 534 17.83 -13.52 10.22
C PRO A 534 18.79 -12.50 10.83
N ASP A 535 20.05 -12.48 10.37
CA ASP A 535 21.13 -11.61 10.80
C ASP A 535 21.33 -10.39 9.88
N LEU A 536 20.43 -10.17 8.92
CA LEU A 536 20.53 -9.09 7.94
C LEU A 536 20.13 -7.75 8.56
N ASP A 537 21.06 -6.79 8.58
CA ASP A 537 20.74 -5.39 8.84
C ASP A 537 20.25 -4.73 7.54
N ALA A 538 18.97 -4.38 7.52
CA ALA A 538 18.33 -3.78 6.36
C ALA A 538 18.90 -2.38 6.02
N MET A 539 19.30 -1.61 7.03
CA MET A 539 19.86 -0.28 6.80
C MET A 539 21.25 -0.39 6.21
N GLU A 540 22.10 -1.25 6.78
CA GLU A 540 23.44 -1.53 6.23
C GLU A 540 23.34 -2.02 4.77
N LEU A 541 22.37 -2.89 4.46
CA LEU A 541 22.13 -3.35 3.10
C LEU A 541 21.73 -2.20 2.16
N ILE A 542 20.88 -1.26 2.61
CA ILE A 542 20.54 -0.06 1.83
C ILE A 542 21.79 0.77 1.54
N VAL A 543 22.66 0.98 2.54
CA VAL A 543 23.94 1.72 2.35
C VAL A 543 24.79 1.05 1.27
N LEU A 544 24.97 -0.27 1.39
CA LEU A 544 25.77 -1.04 0.45
C LEU A 544 25.16 -1.04 -0.96
N ALA A 545 23.84 -1.22 -1.08
CA ALA A 545 23.13 -1.20 -2.36
C ALA A 545 23.23 0.16 -3.05
N ASN A 546 23.12 1.27 -2.31
CA ASN A 546 23.33 2.61 -2.84
C ASN A 546 24.78 2.81 -3.31
N ARG A 547 25.78 2.37 -2.52
CA ARG A 547 27.20 2.44 -2.89
C ARG A 547 27.51 1.67 -4.18
N LEU A 548 26.82 0.55 -4.41
CA LEU A 548 26.95 -0.29 -5.61
C LEU A 548 26.01 0.13 -6.75
N CYS A 549 25.27 1.23 -6.59
CA CYS A 549 24.31 1.75 -7.57
C CYS A 549 23.22 0.73 -7.95
N LEU A 550 22.62 0.06 -6.95
CA LEU A 550 21.57 -0.95 -7.12
C LEU A 550 20.19 -0.43 -6.64
N PRO A 551 19.53 0.50 -7.34
CA PRO A 551 18.29 1.14 -6.88
C PRO A 551 17.12 0.14 -6.73
N HIS A 552 17.09 -0.92 -7.54
CA HIS A 552 16.07 -1.96 -7.42
C HIS A 552 16.23 -2.76 -6.11
N LEU A 553 17.47 -3.05 -5.69
CA LEU A 553 17.73 -3.72 -4.41
C LEU A 553 17.40 -2.79 -3.22
N VAL A 554 17.63 -1.49 -3.34
CA VAL A 554 17.20 -0.50 -2.33
C VAL A 554 15.69 -0.56 -2.14
N ALA A 555 14.90 -0.46 -3.23
CA ALA A 555 13.45 -0.52 -3.15
C ALA A 555 12.92 -1.85 -2.57
N LEU A 556 13.54 -2.99 -2.93
CA LEU A 556 13.23 -4.29 -2.33
C LEU A 556 13.51 -4.32 -0.81
N THR A 557 14.60 -3.71 -0.39
CA THR A 557 15.00 -3.66 1.03
C THR A 557 14.12 -2.70 1.83
N GLU A 558 13.70 -1.57 1.26
CA GLU A 558 12.70 -0.67 1.86
C GLU A 558 11.36 -1.40 2.07
N LEU A 559 10.89 -2.12 1.05
CA LEU A 559 9.66 -2.91 1.13
C LEU A 559 9.74 -3.98 2.22
N TYR A 560 10.86 -4.70 2.28
CA TYR A 560 11.11 -5.71 3.32
C TYR A 560 11.07 -5.08 4.72
N THR A 561 11.77 -3.97 4.92
CA THR A 561 11.84 -3.28 6.23
C THR A 561 10.45 -2.85 6.70
N VAL A 562 9.67 -2.21 5.81
CA VAL A 562 8.30 -1.79 6.10
C VAL A 562 7.40 -2.97 6.42
N LYS A 563 7.55 -4.08 5.69
CA LYS A 563 6.77 -5.30 5.93
C LYS A 563 7.07 -5.88 7.31
N VAL A 564 8.35 -6.02 7.68
CA VAL A 564 8.76 -6.53 9.00
C VAL A 564 8.23 -5.65 10.13
N LEU A 565 8.37 -4.32 10.03
CA LEU A 565 7.86 -3.40 11.04
C LEU A 565 6.33 -3.44 11.15
N THR A 566 5.63 -3.54 10.01
CA THR A 566 4.16 -3.63 9.98
C THR A 566 3.67 -4.93 10.61
N GLU A 567 4.29 -6.06 10.29
CA GLU A 567 3.96 -7.36 10.88
C GLU A 567 4.22 -7.37 12.39
N ALA A 568 5.34 -6.81 12.84
CA ALA A 568 5.65 -6.65 14.26
C ALA A 568 4.59 -5.80 14.98
N ALA A 569 4.18 -4.67 14.39
CA ALA A 569 3.11 -3.83 14.94
C ALA A 569 1.75 -4.56 15.01
N MET A 570 1.42 -5.37 13.99
CA MET A 570 0.20 -6.19 13.99
C MET A 570 0.21 -7.26 15.08
N MET A 571 1.39 -7.80 15.42
CA MET A 571 1.57 -8.72 16.55
C MET A 571 1.59 -8.02 17.92
N GLY A 572 1.40 -6.70 17.96
CA GLY A 572 1.38 -5.92 19.20
C GLY A 572 2.77 -5.54 19.73
N ALA A 573 3.83 -5.75 18.94
CA ALA A 573 5.15 -5.27 19.30
C ALA A 573 5.20 -3.74 19.23
N ASP A 574 6.01 -3.16 20.12
CA ASP A 574 6.23 -1.73 20.15
C ASP A 574 7.38 -1.33 19.22
N ILE A 575 7.04 -0.78 18.07
CA ILE A 575 8.02 -0.39 17.03
C ILE A 575 8.36 1.11 17.06
N ASP A 576 7.75 1.89 17.94
CA ASP A 576 7.83 3.36 17.88
C ASP A 576 9.26 3.89 18.03
N GLY A 577 10.09 3.24 18.87
CA GLY A 577 11.50 3.59 19.04
C GLY A 577 12.32 3.26 17.77
N ASP A 578 12.09 2.08 17.20
CA ASP A 578 12.77 1.64 15.99
C ASP A 578 12.43 2.55 14.81
N VAL A 579 11.16 2.93 14.65
CA VAL A 579 10.73 3.85 13.57
C VAL A 579 11.38 5.22 13.70
N LEU A 580 11.58 5.73 14.91
CA LEU A 580 12.31 6.97 15.12
C LEU A 580 13.78 6.84 14.69
N LEU A 581 14.44 5.72 14.99
CA LEU A 581 15.80 5.46 14.56
C LEU A 581 15.88 5.32 13.04
N TYR A 582 14.98 4.53 12.45
CA TYR A 582 14.89 4.32 11.01
C TYR A 582 14.65 5.63 10.24
N LEU A 583 13.87 6.57 10.77
CA LEU A 583 13.66 7.87 10.12
C LEU A 583 14.99 8.60 9.86
N ASP A 584 15.86 8.71 10.87
CA ASP A 584 17.12 9.44 10.73
C ASP A 584 18.06 8.72 9.75
N MET A 585 18.15 7.40 9.88
CA MET A 585 19.00 6.57 9.04
C MET A 585 18.52 6.56 7.58
N ALA A 586 17.20 6.45 7.36
CA ALA A 586 16.60 6.45 6.04
C ALA A 586 16.80 7.80 5.33
N GLN A 587 16.63 8.91 6.04
CA GLN A 587 16.90 10.25 5.49
C GLN A 587 18.38 10.43 5.15
N PHE A 588 19.27 9.98 6.03
CA PHE A 588 20.72 10.09 5.83
C PHE A 588 21.22 9.24 4.64
N HIS A 589 20.65 8.06 4.44
CA HIS A 589 21.05 7.12 3.38
C HIS A 589 20.16 7.16 2.14
N CYS A 590 19.33 8.20 1.97
CA CYS A 590 18.46 8.40 0.81
C CYS A 590 17.47 7.25 0.55
N ALA A 591 16.96 6.60 1.61
CA ALA A 591 15.86 5.64 1.54
C ALA A 591 14.52 6.39 1.62
N HIS A 592 14.09 6.95 0.50
CA HIS A 592 12.97 7.88 0.43
C HIS A 592 11.62 7.23 0.79
N GLN A 593 11.36 6.01 0.33
CA GLN A 593 10.07 5.35 0.58
C GLN A 593 9.95 4.91 2.03
N LEU A 594 11.06 4.44 2.62
CA LEU A 594 11.12 4.12 4.04
C LEU A 594 10.98 5.38 4.90
N THR A 595 11.57 6.51 4.47
CA THR A 595 11.40 7.82 5.12
C THR A 595 9.93 8.21 5.18
N ASP A 596 9.23 8.19 4.04
CA ASP A 596 7.82 8.55 3.95
C ASP A 596 6.94 7.66 4.85
N TRP A 597 7.25 6.36 4.90
CA TRP A 597 6.55 5.43 5.78
C TRP A 597 6.81 5.71 7.26
N CYS A 598 8.06 6.00 7.65
CA CYS A 598 8.40 6.35 9.04
C CYS A 598 7.70 7.65 9.47
N LEU A 599 7.72 8.68 8.61
CA LEU A 599 7.00 9.93 8.82
C LEU A 599 5.50 9.69 9.01
N HIS A 600 4.89 8.86 8.16
CA HIS A 600 3.47 8.49 8.28
C HIS A 600 3.17 7.78 9.62
N HIS A 601 3.96 6.79 10.01
CA HIS A 601 3.76 6.07 11.27
C HIS A 601 3.86 7.00 12.48
N ILE A 602 4.89 7.86 12.52
CA ILE A 602 5.08 8.83 13.60
C ILE A 602 3.91 9.82 13.66
N CYS A 603 3.54 10.43 12.51
CA CYS A 603 2.44 11.39 12.44
C CYS A 603 1.11 10.79 12.87
N THR A 604 0.83 9.56 12.43
CA THR A 604 -0.47 8.95 12.71
C THR A 604 -0.59 8.29 14.08
N ASN A 605 0.52 8.18 14.80
CA ASN A 605 0.60 7.76 16.20
C ASN A 605 1.17 8.87 17.10
N TYR A 606 1.14 10.13 16.64
CA TYR A 606 1.90 11.26 17.20
C TYR A 606 1.79 11.41 18.72
N ASN A 607 0.56 11.38 19.25
CA ASN A 607 0.32 11.54 20.69
C ASN A 607 0.95 10.41 21.52
N ARG A 608 0.98 9.17 20.99
CA ARG A 608 1.60 8.02 21.65
C ARG A 608 3.12 8.16 21.63
N VAL A 609 3.68 8.42 20.45
CA VAL A 609 5.12 8.58 20.24
C VAL A 609 5.67 9.73 21.08
N CYS A 610 5.04 10.91 21.06
CA CYS A 610 5.46 12.08 21.85
C CYS A 610 5.47 11.84 23.36
N ARG A 611 4.49 11.08 23.88
CA ARG A 611 4.43 10.75 25.31
C ARG A 611 5.55 9.80 25.72
N LYS A 612 5.93 8.88 24.83
CA LYS A 612 6.89 7.83 25.11
C LYS A 612 8.34 8.25 24.85
N PHE A 613 8.56 9.00 23.77
CA PHE A 613 9.88 9.44 23.30
C PHE A 613 9.97 10.98 23.19
N PRO A 614 9.73 11.74 24.29
CA PRO A 614 9.69 13.20 24.24
C PRO A 614 11.04 13.83 23.94
N ARG A 615 12.15 13.15 24.26
CA ARG A 615 13.51 13.63 23.99
C ARG A 615 13.86 13.43 22.52
N ASP A 616 13.62 12.23 21.99
CA ASP A 616 13.93 11.88 20.61
C ASP A 616 13.09 12.69 19.63
N MET A 617 11.80 12.90 19.93
CA MET A 617 10.95 13.79 19.14
C MET A 617 11.48 15.22 19.07
N LYS A 618 11.96 15.77 20.19
CA LYS A 618 12.54 17.12 20.24
C LYS A 618 13.91 17.23 19.58
N ALA A 619 14.63 16.11 19.49
CA ALA A 619 15.95 16.05 18.86
C ALA A 619 15.87 15.96 17.32
N LYS A 620 14.68 15.72 16.74
CA LYS A 620 14.49 15.70 15.28
C LYS A 620 14.75 17.06 14.64
N SER A 621 15.08 17.03 13.35
CA SER A 621 15.28 18.24 12.55
C SER A 621 14.06 19.16 12.56
N THR A 622 14.28 20.46 12.31
CA THR A 622 13.20 21.45 12.22
C THR A 622 12.18 21.09 11.16
N GLU A 623 12.63 20.57 10.01
CA GLU A 623 11.76 20.09 8.93
C GLU A 623 10.87 18.93 9.37
N ASN A 624 11.42 17.96 10.10
CA ASN A 624 10.65 16.84 10.63
C ASN A 624 9.62 17.31 11.68
N LEU A 625 10.01 18.23 12.56
CA LEU A 625 9.09 18.81 13.57
C LEU A 625 7.91 19.54 12.92
N GLU A 626 8.17 20.36 11.90
CA GLU A 626 7.13 21.03 11.11
C GLU A 626 6.24 20.02 10.38
N HIS A 627 6.84 18.98 9.80
CA HIS A 627 6.11 17.90 9.16
C HIS A 627 5.18 17.17 10.14
N PHE A 628 5.66 16.86 11.35
CA PHE A 628 4.86 16.19 12.38
C PHE A 628 3.67 17.04 12.82
N GLU A 629 3.88 18.33 13.11
CA GLU A 629 2.79 19.21 13.52
C GLU A 629 1.76 19.43 12.40
N LYS A 630 2.19 19.43 11.15
CA LYS A 630 1.30 19.58 9.99
C LYS A 630 0.48 18.32 9.70
N HIS A 631 1.06 17.13 9.85
CA HIS A 631 0.44 15.86 9.41
C HIS A 631 0.00 14.95 10.57
N ARG A 632 0.14 15.38 11.81
CA ARG A 632 -0.31 14.65 13.00
C ARG A 632 -1.78 14.25 12.92
N TRP A 633 -2.05 13.03 13.39
CA TRP A 633 -3.40 12.53 13.59
C TRP A 633 -3.58 12.08 15.06
N PRO A 634 -4.68 12.47 15.73
CA PRO A 634 -5.70 13.40 15.26
C PRO A 634 -5.19 14.86 15.08
N PRO A 635 -5.77 15.65 14.16
CA PRO A 635 -5.39 17.05 13.97
C PRO A 635 -5.63 17.93 15.21
N VAL A 636 -4.87 19.02 15.34
CA VAL A 636 -4.98 19.97 16.48
C VAL A 636 -6.40 20.52 16.63
N TRP A 637 -7.03 20.93 15.52
CA TRP A 637 -8.37 21.51 15.55
C TRP A 637 -9.39 20.51 16.10
N TYR A 638 -9.28 19.22 15.75
CA TYR A 638 -10.17 18.18 16.26
C TYR A 638 -10.00 18.02 17.76
N LEU A 639 -8.77 18.02 18.29
CA LEU A 639 -8.54 17.92 19.73
C LEU A 639 -9.13 19.10 20.51
N LYS A 640 -9.11 20.31 19.92
CA LYS A 640 -9.77 21.49 20.51
C LYS A 640 -11.29 21.32 20.54
N GLU A 641 -11.88 20.88 19.44
CA GLU A 641 -13.32 20.63 19.34
C GLU A 641 -13.78 19.49 20.26
N GLU A 642 -13.00 18.43 20.39
CA GLU A 642 -13.28 17.31 21.27
C GLU A 642 -13.23 17.73 22.74
N ASP A 643 -12.22 18.51 23.15
CA ASP A 643 -12.16 19.08 24.51
C ASP A 643 -13.38 19.96 24.79
N HIS A 644 -13.77 20.81 23.84
CA HIS A 644 -14.98 21.63 23.95
C HIS A 644 -16.24 20.77 24.09
N TYR A 645 -16.41 19.75 23.25
CA TYR A 645 -17.54 18.82 23.31
C TYR A 645 -17.62 18.11 24.66
N GLN A 646 -16.50 17.58 25.17
CA GLN A 646 -16.44 16.92 26.46
C GLN A 646 -16.78 17.87 27.62
N ARG A 647 -16.35 19.13 27.56
CA ARG A 647 -16.75 20.16 28.54
C ARG A 647 -18.25 20.44 28.48
N ALA A 648 -18.79 20.69 27.29
CA ALA A 648 -20.23 20.94 27.10
C ALA A 648 -21.09 19.75 27.55
N ARG A 649 -20.61 18.51 27.33
CA ARG A 649 -21.29 17.29 27.78
C ARG A 649 -21.38 17.20 29.29
N LYS A 650 -20.27 17.45 30.00
CA LYS A 650 -20.23 17.48 31.47
C LYS A 650 -21.11 18.59 32.05
N GLU A 651 -21.14 19.76 31.42
CA GLU A 651 -22.02 20.86 31.82
C GLU A 651 -23.50 20.47 31.67
N ARG A 652 -23.87 19.86 30.54
CA ARG A 652 -25.23 19.36 30.30
C ARG A 652 -25.66 18.29 31.30
N GLU A 653 -24.80 17.30 31.56
CA GLU A 653 -25.03 16.26 32.57
C GLU A 653 -25.28 16.86 33.96
N LYS A 654 -24.53 17.92 34.32
CA LYS A 654 -24.71 18.66 35.58
C LYS A 654 -26.03 19.43 35.61
N GLU A 655 -26.43 20.09 34.53
CA GLU A 655 -27.72 20.77 34.43
C GLU A 655 -28.89 19.80 34.58
N ASP A 656 -28.84 18.65 33.90
CA ASP A 656 -29.87 17.62 33.95
C ASP A 656 -29.97 17.02 35.36
N TYR A 657 -28.84 16.74 36.01
CA TYR A 657 -28.80 16.32 37.41
C TYR A 657 -29.47 17.34 38.35
N LEU A 658 -29.16 18.63 38.19
CA LEU A 658 -29.76 19.71 38.98
C LEU A 658 -31.27 19.85 38.72
N TYR A 659 -31.69 19.71 37.46
CA TYR A 659 -33.10 19.74 37.07
C TYR A 659 -33.88 18.59 37.70
N GLN A 660 -33.34 17.36 37.67
CA GLN A 660 -33.95 16.19 38.29
C GLN A 660 -34.10 16.37 39.81
N LYS A 661 -33.05 16.90 40.47
CA LYS A 661 -33.09 17.20 41.92
C LYS A 661 -34.18 18.24 42.27
N ARG A 662 -34.41 19.24 41.41
CA ARG A 662 -35.48 20.25 41.60
C ARG A 662 -36.88 19.64 41.40
N GLN A 663 -37.05 18.72 40.46
CA GLN A 663 -38.33 18.02 40.28
C GLN A 663 -38.69 17.11 41.46
N CYS A 664 -37.71 16.37 42.02
CA CYS A 664 -37.94 15.57 43.23
C CYS A 664 -38.41 16.41 44.42
N LYS A 665 -37.87 17.62 44.61
CA LYS A 665 -38.32 18.55 45.66
C LYS A 665 -39.74 19.08 45.44
N ARG A 666 -40.14 19.36 44.19
CA ARG A 666 -41.51 19.81 43.86
C ARG A 666 -42.55 18.72 44.07
N LYS A 667 -42.25 17.45 43.74
CA LYS A 667 -43.15 16.33 44.01
C LYS A 667 -43.42 16.16 45.52
N TRP A 668 -42.43 16.43 46.37
CA TRP A 668 -42.58 16.32 47.83
C TRP A 668 -43.52 17.37 48.44
N LEU A 669 -43.60 18.58 47.87
CA LEU A 669 -44.49 19.65 48.37
C LEU A 669 -45.98 19.44 48.03
N PHE A 670 -46.30 18.67 46.98
CA PHE A 670 -47.70 18.38 46.60
C PHE A 670 -48.37 17.31 47.47
N TRP A 671 -47.62 16.53 48.24
CA TRP A 671 -48.16 15.52 49.16
C TRP A 671 -48.44 16.07 50.57
N ASN A 672 -48.06 17.32 50.86
CA ASN A 672 -48.19 17.94 52.18
C ASN A 672 -48.91 19.30 52.12
N LEU A 673 -50.16 19.32 51.63
CA LEU A 673 -51.11 20.38 51.99
C LEU A 673 -52.21 19.79 52.88
N PRO A 674 -52.45 20.33 54.10
CA PRO A 674 -53.54 19.87 54.94
C PRO A 674 -54.88 20.37 54.38
N SER A 675 -55.87 19.48 54.33
CA SER A 675 -57.25 19.76 53.95
C SER A 675 -57.92 20.69 54.98
N SER A 676 -58.57 21.74 54.48
CA SER A 676 -59.38 22.68 55.27
C SER A 676 -60.57 21.97 55.96
N PRO A 677 -60.93 22.30 57.21
CA PRO A 677 -62.05 21.64 57.89
C PRO A 677 -63.37 22.33 57.56
N SER A 678 -64.34 21.57 57.03
CA SER A 678 -65.75 21.95 56.97
C SER A 678 -66.50 21.43 58.20
N SER A 679 -67.27 22.34 58.79
CA SER A 679 -68.19 22.24 59.92
C SER A 679 -69.04 20.96 60.00
N ASN A 680 -69.15 20.39 61.21
CA ASN A 680 -70.42 19.90 61.76
C ASN A 680 -70.36 19.72 63.28
N SER A 681 -71.40 20.21 63.95
CA SER A 681 -71.69 20.18 65.39
C SER A 681 -72.38 18.86 65.81
N PRO A 682 -72.70 18.60 67.09
CA PRO A 682 -72.11 17.47 67.83
C PRO A 682 -73.12 16.39 68.28
N SER A 683 -72.60 15.22 68.66
CA SER A 683 -73.24 14.34 69.65
C SER A 683 -72.18 13.62 70.50
N SER A 684 -72.21 13.92 71.80
CA SER A 684 -71.53 13.19 72.88
C SER A 684 -72.23 11.82 73.11
N PRO A 685 -71.69 10.83 73.85
CA PRO A 685 -71.13 10.97 75.21
C PRO A 685 -69.89 10.11 75.53
N GLY A 686 -69.29 10.34 76.71
CA GLY A 686 -68.56 9.26 77.41
C GLY A 686 -67.25 9.66 78.07
N SER A 687 -67.36 10.40 79.17
CA SER A 687 -66.38 10.58 80.25
C SER A 687 -65.40 9.42 80.50
N SER A 688 -64.12 9.74 80.72
CA SER A 688 -63.34 9.55 81.97
C SER A 688 -61.84 9.54 81.63
N ALA A 689 -61.07 10.62 81.81
CA ALA A 689 -60.54 11.17 83.07
C ALA A 689 -59.24 10.48 83.56
N VAL A 690 -58.16 11.27 83.52
CA VAL A 690 -56.96 11.29 84.41
C VAL A 690 -56.01 10.10 84.22
N ILE A 691 -54.80 10.24 83.64
CA ILE A 691 -53.68 11.16 83.95
C ILE A 691 -53.05 11.69 82.64
#